data_AF-E3M939-F1
#
_entry.id   AF-E3M939-F1
#
_cell.length_a   1.000
_cell.length_b   1.000
_cell.length_c   1.000
_cell.angle_alpha   90.00
_cell.angle_beta   90.00
_cell.angle_gamma   90.00
#
_symmetry.space_group_name_H-M   'P 1'
#
loop_
_entity.id
_entity.type
_entity.pdbx_description
1 polymer ?
#
loop_
_entity_poly.entity_id
_entity_poly.type
_entity_poly.pdbx_seq_one_letter_code
_entity_poly.pdbx_strand_id
1 'polypeptide(L)'
;MMKLLSLLTLFLPSAVVVFTNTATEQPVSTKTPTEAPHIYRKHIVEEFNKIREEYSSKYQISNMHPLTWSEDLVRVLERLDWSKSSSWPEARKTWRYMVVNNPYWIYAGLKYDLDLILVWNVNNTRGISEEYEKHSNSSMKSFESLNPLQRYIGCGLKPDGDKYIIVCLLGPYGDFKVNMRENMTNESNSKCYDYYQFYKGYCKPNYPQTHFTRFINDMRKQYAKQYNVPDMHKLTWNTDLLKVLEGLDVSANDTGLKNHQRYWILRETGYQHTLNTIKNKINWEFIDNSENMRNIFASGLNSTLGDLEIVIPLQKIFACAPKLMNNQWKAVCLIGPSLEPKMFETNPEIVDKNVLGSACSTNHKLEDGLCVWEEPNKDVIFSHDRNSHIFQSDFFEVKVNDVRIKLAKKFNVPNMHQLGSFFLGDLGDKLWDWNINDRNQKPEKTRYLAIPIYDFENMLDTLETRVQQEYFSKNPKERKAILASGVNTTLGVLELIMPLQTMYKCDLKDVNGVFKIVCLIGPSLTPTMFATDITSVTNNVIGSDCRAGYMEKLGMCGTDYYDVVDGKRFLNDFNRLRKKYANRYQIPNMHELKWSDSFVTYAKSQMKSKKPLSCSGKSWRYVSINYTFIVPLEEKIDEYLTEMNHYKFIDFLKNGNTSESVGYLELLNPLQTHIGCGERHKGALCLLGDEGVFQMWDLNKNLGEAGSNCQRGYENRDGLCSLLKTQQTPESLENKDPSH
;
A
#
# COMPACT_ATOMS: atom_id res chain seq x y z
N MET A 1 16.52 34.25 -44.38
CA MET A 1 17.23 35.55 -44.23
C MET A 1 16.20 36.59 -43.81
N MET A 2 16.39 37.28 -42.67
CA MET A 2 16.82 38.70 -42.54
C MET A 2 15.66 39.71 -42.65
N LYS A 3 15.61 40.92 -42.05
CA LYS A 3 16.32 41.65 -40.94
C LYS A 3 15.49 42.95 -40.66
N LEU A 4 15.57 43.73 -39.57
CA LEU A 4 16.29 43.71 -38.27
C LEU A 4 15.44 44.46 -37.19
N LEU A 5 15.94 44.48 -35.95
CA LEU A 5 15.52 45.19 -34.73
C LEU A 5 15.48 46.75 -34.78
N SER A 6 14.83 47.41 -33.79
CA SER A 6 15.57 48.06 -32.68
C SER A 6 14.73 48.40 -31.42
N LEU A 7 15.42 48.26 -30.27
CA LEU A 7 15.22 48.50 -28.83
C LEU A 7 14.43 49.79 -28.41
N LEU A 8 14.04 50.04 -27.15
CA LEU A 8 14.66 49.71 -25.85
C LEU A 8 13.66 49.78 -24.66
N THR A 9 13.89 48.99 -23.59
CA THR A 9 13.14 49.03 -22.31
C THR A 9 14.09 49.18 -21.11
N LEU A 10 13.63 49.79 -20.01
CA LEU A 10 14.40 49.91 -18.75
C LEU A 10 13.49 49.92 -17.50
N PHE A 11 14.08 49.45 -16.40
CA PHE A 11 13.49 49.04 -15.11
C PHE A 11 13.01 50.18 -14.20
N LEU A 12 12.20 49.87 -13.17
CA LEU A 12 12.51 50.03 -11.72
C LEU A 12 11.37 49.42 -10.81
N PRO A 13 11.60 49.14 -9.51
CA PRO A 13 10.83 48.17 -8.71
C PRO A 13 9.87 48.73 -7.64
N SER A 14 9.10 47.83 -7.02
CA SER A 14 8.10 48.08 -5.96
C SER A 14 8.68 48.48 -4.60
N ALA A 15 8.04 49.44 -3.92
CA ALA A 15 8.38 49.86 -2.56
C ALA A 15 7.44 49.27 -1.50
N VAL A 16 8.00 48.88 -0.36
CA VAL A 16 7.29 48.46 0.86
C VAL A 16 6.98 49.69 1.72
N VAL A 17 5.78 49.76 2.31
CA VAL A 17 5.44 50.76 3.33
C VAL A 17 4.90 50.06 4.57
N VAL A 18 5.58 50.28 5.70
CA VAL A 18 5.15 49.90 7.05
C VAL A 18 4.52 51.12 7.70
N PHE A 19 3.41 50.95 8.42
CA PHE A 19 2.96 51.94 9.40
C PHE A 19 2.55 51.29 10.72
N THR A 20 2.80 52.04 11.80
CA THR A 20 2.84 51.59 13.20
C THR A 20 1.56 51.94 13.95
N ASN A 21 1.19 51.10 14.93
CA ASN A 21 0.11 51.38 15.88
C ASN A 21 0.44 52.55 16.81
N THR A 22 -0.53 53.44 17.05
CA THR A 22 -0.92 53.98 18.39
C THR A 22 -2.17 54.86 18.26
N ALA A 23 -3.25 54.55 18.98
CA ALA A 23 -3.81 55.42 20.04
C ALA A 23 -5.24 55.03 20.49
N THR A 24 -5.40 54.90 21.82
CA THR A 24 -6.62 55.13 22.62
C THR A 24 -7.92 54.38 22.30
N GLU A 25 -8.19 53.34 23.10
CA GLU A 25 -9.52 52.79 23.34
C GLU A 25 -10.34 53.69 24.30
N GLN A 26 -11.65 53.79 24.05
CA GLN A 26 -12.66 53.84 25.11
C GLN A 26 -13.71 52.76 24.82
N PRO A 27 -14.22 52.05 25.84
CA PRO A 27 -14.96 50.81 25.62
C PRO A 27 -16.42 51.07 25.23
N VAL A 28 -16.75 50.83 23.96
CA VAL A 28 -18.15 50.59 23.56
C VAL A 28 -18.49 49.14 23.85
N SER A 29 -19.52 48.92 24.67
CA SER A 29 -19.93 47.59 25.15
C SER A 29 -20.31 46.64 24.01
N THR A 30 -19.38 45.75 23.63
CA THR A 30 -19.66 44.64 22.72
C THR A 30 -20.31 43.50 23.50
N LYS A 31 -21.59 43.21 23.21
CA LYS A 31 -22.15 41.89 23.51
C LYS A 31 -21.31 40.85 22.76
N THR A 32 -20.82 39.84 23.46
CA THR A 32 -20.00 38.77 22.88
C THR A 32 -20.77 38.02 21.79
N PRO A 33 -20.14 37.72 20.63
CA PRO A 33 -20.72 36.81 19.65
C PRO A 33 -20.84 35.42 20.28
N THR A 34 -22.01 34.79 20.18
CA THR A 34 -22.24 33.42 20.61
C THR A 34 -21.44 32.47 19.72
N GLU A 35 -20.55 31.64 20.28
CA GLU A 35 -19.81 30.64 19.51
C GLU A 35 -20.77 29.68 18.77
N ALA A 36 -20.49 29.43 17.50
CA ALA A 36 -21.29 28.54 16.67
C ALA A 36 -21.08 27.07 17.07
N PRO A 37 -22.14 26.26 17.25
CA PRO A 37 -22.00 24.86 17.70
C PRO A 37 -21.19 23.99 16.73
N HIS A 38 -20.13 23.33 17.21
CA HIS A 38 -19.34 22.40 16.40
C HIS A 38 -20.09 21.09 16.12
N ILE A 39 -20.15 20.67 14.86
CA ILE A 39 -20.88 19.46 14.42
C ILE A 39 -19.96 18.24 14.39
N TYR A 40 -20.18 17.31 15.33
CA TYR A 40 -19.46 16.04 15.43
C TYR A 40 -20.16 14.94 14.63
N ARG A 41 -19.82 14.79 13.34
CA ARG A 41 -20.46 13.87 12.36
C ARG A 41 -20.73 12.47 12.92
N LYS A 42 -19.69 11.84 13.49
CA LYS A 42 -19.76 10.48 14.06
C LYS A 42 -20.73 10.39 15.24
N HIS A 43 -20.68 11.35 16.17
CA HIS A 43 -21.58 11.42 17.33
C HIS A 43 -23.04 11.51 16.89
N ILE A 44 -23.36 12.36 15.91
CA ILE A 44 -24.73 12.49 15.38
C ILE A 44 -25.24 11.14 14.86
N VAL A 45 -24.47 10.46 14.01
CA VAL A 45 -24.87 9.16 13.44
C VAL A 45 -25.08 8.10 14.53
N GLU A 46 -24.19 8.04 15.52
CA GLU A 46 -24.29 7.09 16.64
C GLU A 46 -25.52 7.35 17.50
N GLU A 47 -25.79 8.60 17.88
CA GLU A 47 -26.95 8.98 18.71
C GLU A 47 -28.29 8.72 18.01
N PHE A 48 -28.39 9.06 16.72
CA PHE A 48 -29.58 8.76 15.92
C PHE A 48 -29.82 7.25 15.75
N ASN A 49 -28.75 6.47 15.53
CA ASN A 49 -28.88 5.02 15.36
C ASN A 49 -29.24 4.29 16.68
N LYS A 50 -28.80 4.80 17.84
CA LYS A 50 -29.26 4.30 19.16
C LYS A 50 -30.77 4.44 19.32
N ILE A 51 -31.33 5.62 19.02
CA ILE A 51 -32.79 5.83 19.03
C ILE A 51 -33.49 4.87 18.08
N ARG A 52 -32.99 4.72 16.85
CA ARG A 52 -33.60 3.84 15.85
C ARG A 52 -33.62 2.37 16.26
N GLU A 53 -32.51 1.86 16.83
CA GLU A 53 -32.43 0.48 17.34
C GLU A 53 -33.31 0.25 18.59
N GLU A 54 -33.36 1.20 19.53
CA GLU A 54 -34.23 1.10 20.72
C GLU A 54 -35.72 1.12 20.33
N TYR A 55 -36.16 2.11 19.55
CA TYR A 55 -37.57 2.31 19.26
C TYR A 55 -38.11 1.29 18.24
N SER A 56 -37.31 0.81 17.28
CA SER A 56 -37.75 -0.29 16.42
C SER A 56 -37.91 -1.59 17.21
N SER A 57 -37.05 -1.85 18.20
CA SER A 57 -37.17 -3.00 19.09
C SER A 57 -38.40 -2.88 20.02
N LYS A 58 -38.59 -1.71 20.64
CA LYS A 58 -39.66 -1.43 21.61
C LYS A 58 -41.06 -1.41 20.99
N TYR A 59 -41.18 -0.85 19.78
CA TYR A 59 -42.46 -0.68 19.08
C TYR A 59 -42.64 -1.59 17.87
N GLN A 60 -41.68 -2.49 17.59
CA GLN A 60 -41.71 -3.48 16.49
C GLN A 60 -41.78 -2.86 15.07
N ILE A 61 -41.19 -1.66 14.89
CA ILE A 61 -41.21 -0.94 13.62
C ILE A 61 -40.49 -1.75 12.53
N SER A 62 -41.24 -2.15 11.49
CA SER A 62 -40.72 -2.91 10.35
C SER A 62 -39.68 -2.11 9.55
N ASN A 63 -38.77 -2.82 8.87
CA ASN A 63 -37.84 -2.26 7.89
C ASN A 63 -36.90 -1.13 8.39
N MET A 64 -36.62 -1.02 9.69
CA MET A 64 -35.79 0.06 10.26
C MET A 64 -34.29 -0.10 9.96
N HIS A 65 -33.70 0.80 9.17
CA HIS A 65 -32.27 0.82 8.84
C HIS A 65 -31.43 1.81 9.66
N PRO A 66 -30.12 1.60 9.84
CA PRO A 66 -29.20 2.64 10.28
C PRO A 66 -29.04 3.76 9.25
N LEU A 67 -28.87 4.96 9.77
CA LEU A 67 -28.40 6.12 9.03
C LEU A 67 -26.87 6.06 8.90
N THR A 68 -26.35 6.50 7.76
CA THR A 68 -24.92 6.73 7.49
C THR A 68 -24.72 8.20 7.15
N TRP A 69 -23.58 8.79 7.52
CA TRP A 69 -23.30 10.19 7.19
C TRP A 69 -23.22 10.41 5.67
N SER A 70 -23.79 11.50 5.18
CA SER A 70 -23.77 11.88 3.76
C SER A 70 -23.33 13.33 3.60
N GLU A 71 -22.12 13.52 3.07
CA GLU A 71 -21.62 14.85 2.69
C GLU A 71 -22.44 15.49 1.55
N ASP A 72 -23.18 14.70 0.78
CA ASP A 72 -24.10 15.21 -0.24
C ASP A 72 -25.33 15.86 0.37
N LEU A 73 -25.90 15.26 1.42
CA LEU A 73 -26.97 15.89 2.19
C LEU A 73 -26.48 17.16 2.90
N VAL A 74 -25.22 17.21 3.34
CA VAL A 74 -24.58 18.45 3.84
C VAL A 74 -24.50 19.50 2.72
N ARG A 75 -23.95 19.16 1.54
CA ARG A 75 -23.85 20.08 0.38
C ARG A 75 -25.20 20.59 -0.13
N VAL A 76 -26.24 19.75 -0.08
CA VAL A 76 -27.62 20.18 -0.37
C VAL A 76 -28.07 21.16 0.71
N LEU A 77 -27.94 20.81 1.98
CA LEU A 77 -28.35 21.65 3.10
C LEU A 77 -27.68 23.02 3.11
N GLU A 78 -26.38 23.09 2.86
CA GLU A 78 -25.61 24.34 2.79
C GLU A 78 -26.28 25.38 1.89
N ARG A 79 -26.78 24.95 0.72
CA ARG A 79 -27.43 25.79 -0.29
C ARG A 79 -28.88 26.18 0.04
N LEU A 80 -29.54 25.47 0.95
CA LEU A 80 -30.93 25.73 1.29
C LEU A 80 -31.10 26.93 2.24
N ASP A 81 -32.05 27.80 1.90
CA ASP A 81 -32.45 28.93 2.74
C ASP A 81 -33.42 28.44 3.84
N TRP A 82 -32.99 28.49 5.11
CA TRP A 82 -33.79 28.04 6.25
C TRP A 82 -35.04 28.88 6.49
N SER A 83 -34.99 30.18 6.18
CA SER A 83 -36.17 31.07 6.29
C SER A 83 -37.32 30.65 5.37
N LYS A 84 -37.02 29.81 4.37
CA LYS A 84 -37.96 29.23 3.40
C LYS A 84 -38.21 27.73 3.61
N SER A 85 -37.85 27.17 4.77
CA SER A 85 -37.95 25.73 5.06
C SER A 85 -39.34 25.12 4.86
N SER A 86 -40.41 25.87 5.14
CA SER A 86 -41.80 25.48 4.84
C SER A 86 -42.04 25.17 3.36
N SER A 87 -41.32 25.85 2.46
CA SER A 87 -41.50 25.74 1.02
C SER A 87 -40.69 24.63 0.35
N TRP A 88 -39.57 24.17 0.94
CA TRP A 88 -38.58 23.27 0.32
C TRP A 88 -39.23 22.09 -0.45
N PRO A 89 -39.32 22.16 -1.80
CA PRO A 89 -40.18 21.23 -2.55
C PRO A 89 -39.57 19.84 -2.72
N GLU A 90 -38.25 19.71 -2.61
CA GLU A 90 -37.50 18.45 -2.65
C GLU A 90 -37.58 17.67 -1.31
N ALA A 91 -37.86 18.37 -0.21
CA ALA A 91 -37.96 17.84 1.17
C ALA A 91 -39.13 16.86 1.41
N ARG A 92 -39.90 16.58 0.35
CA ARG A 92 -41.04 15.64 0.31
C ARG A 92 -41.02 14.81 -0.98
N LYS A 93 -39.88 14.79 -1.70
CA LYS A 93 -39.67 14.02 -2.93
C LYS A 93 -38.42 13.15 -2.85
N THR A 94 -37.31 13.69 -2.36
CA THR A 94 -35.96 13.07 -2.46
C THR A 94 -35.21 12.94 -1.13
N TRP A 95 -35.66 13.63 -0.10
CA TRP A 95 -35.11 13.64 1.26
C TRP A 95 -36.15 14.27 2.18
N ARG A 96 -35.97 14.17 3.50
CA ARG A 96 -36.75 14.86 4.55
C ARG A 96 -35.81 15.64 5.46
N TYR A 97 -36.33 16.39 6.43
CA TYR A 97 -35.50 17.19 7.33
C TYR A 97 -36.06 17.28 8.75
N MET A 98 -35.20 17.56 9.71
CA MET A 98 -35.57 17.90 11.09
C MET A 98 -34.59 18.90 11.70
N VAL A 99 -35.00 19.54 12.79
CA VAL A 99 -34.16 20.41 13.61
C VAL A 99 -33.64 19.62 14.82
N VAL A 100 -32.37 19.81 15.15
CA VAL A 100 -31.70 19.28 16.34
C VAL A 100 -31.33 20.46 17.22
N ASN A 101 -32.06 20.62 18.34
CA ASN A 101 -31.92 21.77 19.23
C ASN A 101 -30.60 21.75 20.04
N ASN A 102 -29.98 20.58 20.25
CA ASN A 102 -28.71 20.47 20.96
C ASN A 102 -27.88 19.25 20.47
N PRO A 103 -26.66 19.45 19.93
CA PRO A 103 -25.83 18.35 19.41
C PRO A 103 -25.26 17.41 20.48
N TYR A 104 -25.19 17.86 21.73
CA TYR A 104 -24.61 17.09 22.83
C TYR A 104 -25.62 16.15 23.51
N TRP A 105 -26.92 16.34 23.26
CA TRP A 105 -28.01 15.64 23.93
C TRP A 105 -29.03 15.08 22.92
N ILE A 106 -28.54 14.62 21.75
CA ILE A 106 -29.39 14.14 20.65
C ILE A 106 -30.23 12.94 21.10
N TYR A 107 -29.60 11.88 21.62
CA TYR A 107 -30.35 10.72 22.13
C TYR A 107 -31.31 11.14 23.24
N ALA A 108 -30.84 11.88 24.26
CA ALA A 108 -31.67 12.26 25.41
C ALA A 108 -32.88 13.13 25.01
N GLY A 109 -32.70 14.10 24.12
CA GLY A 109 -33.76 14.98 23.62
C GLY A 109 -34.76 14.23 22.74
N LEU A 110 -34.29 13.47 21.75
CA LEU A 110 -35.17 12.65 20.91
C LEU A 110 -35.94 11.62 21.74
N LYS A 111 -35.28 10.97 22.71
CA LYS A 111 -35.91 10.03 23.64
C LYS A 111 -36.99 10.69 24.48
N TYR A 112 -36.72 11.87 25.04
CA TYR A 112 -37.69 12.62 25.82
C TYR A 112 -38.92 13.01 24.99
N ASP A 113 -38.72 13.58 23.80
CA ASP A 113 -39.79 13.92 22.87
C ASP A 113 -40.61 12.69 22.46
N LEU A 114 -39.94 11.61 22.04
CA LEU A 114 -40.59 10.39 21.56
C LEU A 114 -41.33 9.64 22.68
N ASP A 115 -40.73 9.50 23.87
CA ASP A 115 -41.42 8.88 25.01
C ASP A 115 -42.59 9.74 25.49
N LEU A 116 -42.47 11.07 25.53
CA LEU A 116 -43.61 11.96 25.82
C LEU A 116 -44.74 11.72 24.82
N ILE A 117 -44.47 11.85 23.52
CA ILE A 117 -45.52 11.77 22.49
C ILE A 117 -46.10 10.35 22.43
N LEU A 118 -45.29 9.29 22.49
CA LEU A 118 -45.80 7.92 22.38
C LEU A 118 -46.55 7.47 23.65
N VAL A 119 -46.11 7.83 24.86
CA VAL A 119 -46.83 7.47 26.10
C VAL A 119 -48.15 8.23 26.23
N TRP A 120 -48.21 9.51 25.86
CA TRP A 120 -49.45 10.28 25.93
C TRP A 120 -50.53 9.76 24.97
N ASN A 121 -50.11 9.25 23.80
CA ASN A 121 -51.03 8.90 22.72
C ASN A 121 -51.48 7.43 22.70
N VAL A 122 -50.73 6.49 23.30
CA VAL A 122 -51.20 5.10 23.51
C VAL A 122 -52.49 5.08 24.35
N ASN A 123 -52.65 6.03 25.27
CA ASN A 123 -53.84 6.16 26.10
C ASN A 123 -55.00 6.95 25.44
N ASN A 124 -54.78 7.60 24.29
CA ASN A 124 -55.68 8.63 23.79
C ASN A 124 -55.62 8.73 22.25
N THR A 125 -56.14 7.70 21.57
CA THR A 125 -56.00 7.35 20.13
C THR A 125 -56.32 8.43 19.07
N ARG A 126 -56.66 9.66 19.46
CA ARG A 126 -56.80 10.81 18.56
C ARG A 126 -55.49 11.57 18.28
N GLY A 127 -54.56 11.64 19.24
CA GLY A 127 -53.48 12.64 19.18
C GLY A 127 -52.35 12.34 18.18
N ILE A 128 -52.03 11.07 17.93
CA ILE A 128 -51.03 10.67 16.91
C ILE A 128 -51.52 10.94 15.48
N SER A 129 -52.79 10.61 15.18
CA SER A 129 -53.36 10.86 13.84
C SER A 129 -53.43 12.35 13.52
N GLU A 130 -53.73 13.19 14.51
CA GLU A 130 -53.77 14.64 14.31
C GLU A 130 -52.37 15.25 14.06
N GLU A 131 -51.31 14.82 14.76
CA GLU A 131 -49.92 15.24 14.45
C GLU A 131 -49.52 14.81 13.03
N TYR A 132 -49.84 13.57 12.64
CA TYR A 132 -49.54 13.07 11.29
C TYR A 132 -50.30 13.84 10.20
N GLU A 133 -51.61 14.07 10.35
CA GLU A 133 -52.40 14.86 9.39
C GLU A 133 -51.90 16.31 9.29
N LYS A 134 -51.55 16.94 10.43
CA LYS A 134 -51.02 18.32 10.47
C LYS A 134 -49.60 18.45 9.89
N HIS A 135 -48.74 17.44 10.07
CA HIS A 135 -47.31 17.56 9.73
C HIS A 135 -46.81 16.71 8.55
N SER A 136 -47.61 15.82 7.97
CA SER A 136 -47.28 15.00 6.79
C SER A 136 -46.66 15.80 5.62
N ASN A 137 -47.16 17.01 5.38
CA ASN A 137 -46.68 17.96 4.36
C ASN A 137 -45.50 18.84 4.80
N SER A 138 -44.84 18.53 5.93
CA SER A 138 -43.73 19.28 6.53
C SER A 138 -42.74 18.32 7.21
N SER A 139 -41.84 18.82 8.06
CA SER A 139 -41.05 17.97 8.97
C SER A 139 -41.95 17.33 10.05
N MET A 140 -41.81 16.03 10.26
CA MET A 140 -42.41 15.28 11.37
C MET A 140 -41.63 15.45 12.69
N LYS A 141 -40.76 16.47 12.81
CA LYS A 141 -39.95 16.77 14.00
C LYS A 141 -39.14 15.54 14.44
N SER A 142 -39.15 15.20 15.73
CA SER A 142 -38.42 14.08 16.32
C SER A 142 -38.84 12.71 15.74
N PHE A 143 -40.03 12.57 15.13
CA PHE A 143 -40.42 11.33 14.43
C PHE A 143 -39.67 11.08 13.12
N GLU A 144 -39.04 12.09 12.50
CA GLU A 144 -38.18 11.86 11.32
C GLU A 144 -37.04 10.88 11.64
N SER A 145 -36.57 10.88 12.90
CA SER A 145 -35.62 9.89 13.40
C SER A 145 -36.13 8.45 13.33
N LEU A 146 -37.45 8.21 13.32
CA LEU A 146 -38.08 6.89 13.28
C LEU A 146 -38.55 6.48 11.87
N ASN A 147 -38.26 7.24 10.81
CA ASN A 147 -38.64 6.85 9.45
C ASN A 147 -37.77 5.67 8.95
N PRO A 148 -38.32 4.46 8.75
CA PRO A 148 -37.54 3.23 8.51
C PRO A 148 -36.83 3.23 7.16
N LEU A 149 -37.36 3.96 6.18
CA LEU A 149 -36.80 4.00 4.82
C LEU A 149 -35.56 4.89 4.70
N GLN A 150 -35.32 5.78 5.66
CA GLN A 150 -34.13 6.64 5.66
C GLN A 150 -32.88 5.81 5.97
N ARG A 151 -31.80 6.09 5.22
CA ARG A 151 -30.50 5.40 5.30
C ARG A 151 -29.31 6.37 5.35
N TYR A 152 -29.55 7.65 5.07
CA TYR A 152 -28.53 8.70 5.04
C TYR A 152 -28.95 9.86 5.92
N ILE A 153 -27.97 10.51 6.55
CA ILE A 153 -28.15 11.75 7.31
C ILE A 153 -26.99 12.72 7.02
N GLY A 154 -27.30 14.00 6.82
CA GLY A 154 -26.30 15.06 6.72
C GLY A 154 -26.80 16.31 7.43
N CYS A 155 -26.01 16.84 8.35
CA CYS A 155 -26.41 17.96 9.20
C CYS A 155 -25.47 19.15 9.08
N GLY A 156 -26.03 20.35 9.25
CA GLY A 156 -25.34 21.63 9.12
C GLY A 156 -26.01 22.71 9.96
N LEU A 157 -25.27 23.79 10.24
CA LEU A 157 -25.81 24.94 10.95
C LEU A 157 -26.71 25.79 10.04
N LYS A 158 -27.81 26.32 10.60
CA LYS A 158 -28.62 27.36 9.97
C LYS A 158 -28.96 28.47 10.96
N PRO A 159 -29.02 29.74 10.53
CA PRO A 159 -29.47 30.83 11.37
C PRO A 159 -30.99 30.78 11.55
N ASP A 160 -31.45 30.98 12.78
CA ASP A 160 -32.85 31.03 13.19
C ASP A 160 -33.02 32.19 14.20
N GLY A 161 -33.37 33.37 13.68
CA GLY A 161 -33.26 34.62 14.42
C GLY A 161 -31.82 34.90 14.87
N ASP A 162 -31.63 35.25 16.14
CA ASP A 162 -30.32 35.55 16.75
C ASP A 162 -29.51 34.29 17.15
N LYS A 163 -29.93 33.10 16.73
CA LYS A 163 -29.32 31.82 17.14
C LYS A 163 -28.97 30.94 15.94
N TYR A 164 -28.01 30.04 16.14
CA TYR A 164 -27.76 28.94 15.22
C TYR A 164 -28.45 27.67 15.71
N ILE A 165 -29.20 27.02 14.83
CA ILE A 165 -29.76 25.68 15.03
C ILE A 165 -29.03 24.68 14.15
N ILE A 166 -29.08 23.40 14.50
CA ILE A 166 -28.64 22.32 13.62
C ILE A 166 -29.84 21.81 12.84
N VAL A 167 -29.73 21.82 11.52
CA VAL A 167 -30.70 21.16 10.65
C VAL A 167 -30.06 19.87 10.13
N CYS A 168 -30.80 18.78 10.13
CA CYS A 168 -30.40 17.50 9.56
C CYS A 168 -31.33 17.15 8.41
N LEU A 169 -30.76 16.86 7.24
CA LEU A 169 -31.49 16.21 6.15
C LEU A 169 -31.35 14.69 6.28
N LEU A 170 -32.41 13.96 5.96
CA LEU A 170 -32.45 12.50 5.92
C LEU A 170 -32.81 12.04 4.50
N GLY A 171 -32.11 11.03 3.97
CA GLY A 171 -32.36 10.51 2.63
C GLY A 171 -32.37 8.98 2.57
N PRO A 172 -32.86 8.37 1.46
CA PRO A 172 -33.09 8.98 0.15
C PRO A 172 -34.56 9.19 -0.23
N TYR A 173 -35.51 9.10 0.71
CA TYR A 173 -36.94 9.16 0.40
C TYR A 173 -37.58 10.44 0.96
N GLY A 174 -38.41 11.09 0.16
CA GLY A 174 -39.26 12.21 0.62
C GLY A 174 -40.48 11.78 1.44
N ASP A 175 -40.89 10.53 1.33
CA ASP A 175 -42.08 10.00 2.00
C ASP A 175 -41.82 9.63 3.47
N PHE A 176 -42.83 9.84 4.31
CA PHE A 176 -42.89 9.28 5.66
C PHE A 176 -43.84 8.08 5.64
N LYS A 177 -43.31 6.86 5.82
CA LYS A 177 -44.07 5.60 5.62
C LYS A 177 -44.42 4.84 6.90
N VAL A 178 -44.12 5.36 8.09
CA VAL A 178 -44.63 4.73 9.33
C VAL A 178 -46.13 5.00 9.40
N ASN A 179 -46.94 3.95 9.26
CA ASN A 179 -48.38 4.05 9.48
C ASN A 179 -48.65 4.17 10.98
N MET A 180 -48.79 5.41 11.45
CA MET A 180 -49.01 5.69 12.88
C MET A 180 -50.45 5.37 13.34
N ARG A 181 -51.32 4.90 12.44
CA ARG A 181 -52.76 4.66 12.68
C ARG A 181 -53.07 3.21 13.05
N GLU A 182 -52.24 2.29 12.61
CA GLU A 182 -52.22 0.89 13.04
C GLU A 182 -51.24 0.78 14.22
N ASN A 183 -51.46 -0.17 15.13
CA ASN A 183 -50.45 -0.47 16.15
C ASN A 183 -49.14 -0.81 15.42
N MET A 184 -48.04 -0.16 15.82
CA MET A 184 -46.70 -0.36 15.22
C MET A 184 -46.22 -1.83 15.25
N THR A 185 -46.92 -2.70 15.97
CA THR A 185 -46.73 -4.15 16.08
C THR A 185 -47.26 -4.99 14.92
N ASN A 186 -47.97 -4.42 13.93
CA ASN A 186 -48.70 -5.20 12.92
C ASN A 186 -48.24 -4.96 11.45
N GLU A 187 -46.98 -5.28 11.14
CA GLU A 187 -46.64 -5.78 9.81
C GLU A 187 -45.96 -7.15 9.91
N SER A 188 -46.68 -8.19 9.49
CA SER A 188 -46.31 -9.61 9.65
C SER A 188 -45.22 -10.10 8.68
N ASN A 189 -44.30 -9.24 8.25
CA ASN A 189 -43.14 -9.60 7.43
C ASN A 189 -41.94 -8.69 7.72
N SER A 190 -40.85 -9.26 8.25
CA SER A 190 -39.57 -8.59 8.49
C SER A 190 -38.76 -8.34 7.20
N LYS A 191 -39.36 -7.62 6.26
CA LYS A 191 -38.67 -7.14 5.04
C LYS A 191 -37.80 -5.95 5.39
N CYS A 192 -36.58 -6.21 5.86
CA CYS A 192 -35.48 -5.28 5.62
C CYS A 192 -35.29 -5.12 4.10
N TYR A 193 -34.75 -4.00 3.62
CA TYR A 193 -34.20 -4.00 2.27
C TYR A 193 -33.08 -5.04 2.20
N ASP A 194 -32.91 -5.63 1.01
CA ASP A 194 -31.73 -6.44 0.73
C ASP A 194 -30.45 -5.67 1.10
N TYR A 195 -29.38 -6.39 1.39
CA TYR A 195 -28.16 -5.88 2.02
C TYR A 195 -28.29 -5.52 3.51
N TYR A 196 -29.42 -5.82 4.15
CA TYR A 196 -29.55 -5.79 5.60
C TYR A 196 -30.16 -7.09 6.12
N GLN A 197 -29.58 -7.62 7.19
CA GLN A 197 -30.15 -8.75 7.93
C GLN A 197 -31.02 -8.23 9.08
N PHE A 198 -32.21 -8.79 9.23
CA PHE A 198 -33.04 -8.51 10.40
C PHE A 198 -32.42 -9.13 11.65
N TYR A 199 -32.07 -8.31 12.63
CA TYR A 199 -31.48 -8.74 13.89
C TYR A 199 -32.15 -8.01 15.05
N LYS A 200 -32.88 -8.76 15.90
CA LYS A 200 -33.54 -8.26 17.12
C LYS A 200 -34.42 -7.01 16.90
N GLY A 201 -35.24 -6.96 15.86
CA GLY A 201 -36.14 -5.82 15.62
C GLY A 201 -35.53 -4.67 14.82
N TYR A 202 -34.33 -4.84 14.26
CA TYR A 202 -33.61 -3.80 13.52
C TYR A 202 -32.86 -4.37 12.31
N CYS A 203 -32.72 -3.62 11.22
CA CYS A 203 -32.01 -4.05 10.02
C CYS A 203 -30.53 -3.69 10.14
N LYS A 204 -29.64 -4.70 10.30
CA LYS A 204 -28.19 -4.49 10.40
C LYS A 204 -27.52 -4.70 9.03
N PRO A 205 -26.55 -3.85 8.61
CA PRO A 205 -25.89 -4.00 7.32
C PRO A 205 -25.29 -5.40 7.18
N ASN A 206 -25.63 -6.06 6.07
CA ASN A 206 -24.98 -7.28 5.62
C ASN A 206 -24.00 -6.88 4.51
N TYR A 207 -22.74 -7.29 4.60
CA TYR A 207 -21.63 -6.85 3.74
C TYR A 207 -22.02 -6.90 2.24
N PRO A 208 -22.31 -5.74 1.58
CA PRO A 208 -22.98 -5.75 0.27
C PRO A 208 -22.08 -6.34 -0.83
N GLN A 209 -20.77 -6.14 -0.67
CA GLN A 209 -19.70 -6.69 -1.51
C GLN A 209 -19.86 -8.21 -1.65
N THR A 210 -20.11 -8.92 -0.55
CA THR A 210 -20.17 -10.39 -0.51
C THR A 210 -21.41 -10.94 -1.22
N HIS A 211 -22.57 -10.27 -1.08
CA HIS A 211 -23.79 -10.67 -1.79
C HIS A 211 -23.69 -10.41 -3.29
N PHE A 212 -23.22 -9.22 -3.67
CA PHE A 212 -23.07 -8.83 -5.08
C PHE A 212 -22.03 -9.73 -5.80
N THR A 213 -20.90 -9.97 -5.15
CA THR A 213 -19.86 -10.90 -5.62
C THR A 213 -20.39 -12.34 -5.74
N ARG A 214 -21.18 -12.83 -4.77
CA ARG A 214 -21.78 -14.17 -4.85
C ARG A 214 -22.68 -14.29 -6.08
N PHE A 215 -23.65 -13.39 -6.27
CA PHE A 215 -24.58 -13.47 -7.40
C PHE A 215 -23.88 -13.43 -8.75
N ILE A 216 -22.90 -12.53 -8.94
CA ILE A 216 -22.15 -12.45 -10.20
C ILE A 216 -21.40 -13.75 -10.46
N ASN A 217 -20.78 -14.35 -9.44
CA ASN A 217 -20.11 -15.64 -9.58
C ASN A 217 -21.08 -16.81 -9.81
N ASP A 218 -22.25 -16.83 -9.18
CA ASP A 218 -23.29 -17.83 -9.44
C ASP A 218 -23.78 -17.76 -10.90
N MET A 219 -23.83 -16.56 -11.49
CA MET A 219 -24.12 -16.34 -12.91
C MET A 219 -22.97 -16.79 -13.82
N ARG A 220 -21.72 -16.36 -13.54
CA ARG A 220 -20.53 -16.80 -14.27
C ARG A 220 -20.40 -18.33 -14.28
N LYS A 221 -20.68 -18.97 -13.14
CA LYS A 221 -20.73 -20.43 -12.97
C LYS A 221 -21.81 -21.09 -13.82
N GLN A 222 -23.02 -20.51 -13.88
CA GLN A 222 -24.08 -21.02 -14.75
C GLN A 222 -23.65 -20.98 -16.21
N TYR A 223 -23.15 -19.85 -16.70
CA TYR A 223 -22.65 -19.74 -18.08
C TYR A 223 -21.44 -20.64 -18.34
N ALA A 224 -20.50 -20.76 -17.40
CA ALA A 224 -19.35 -21.65 -17.53
C ALA A 224 -19.76 -23.10 -17.78
N LYS A 225 -20.68 -23.62 -16.96
CA LYS A 225 -21.20 -24.98 -17.09
C LYS A 225 -22.10 -25.17 -18.32
N GLN A 226 -22.84 -24.14 -18.72
CA GLN A 226 -23.73 -24.20 -19.89
C GLN A 226 -22.97 -24.18 -21.22
N TYR A 227 -21.83 -23.47 -21.29
CA TYR A 227 -21.06 -23.25 -22.52
C TYR A 227 -19.63 -23.84 -22.46
N ASN A 228 -19.39 -24.80 -21.54
CA ASN A 228 -18.09 -25.47 -21.32
C ASN A 228 -16.89 -24.50 -21.28
N VAL A 229 -17.05 -23.34 -20.63
CA VAL A 229 -16.05 -22.25 -20.73
C VAL A 229 -14.74 -22.68 -20.08
N PRO A 230 -13.62 -22.75 -20.82
CA PRO A 230 -12.39 -23.37 -20.32
C PRO A 230 -11.64 -22.49 -19.32
N ASP A 231 -11.91 -21.19 -19.27
CA ASP A 231 -11.15 -20.15 -18.56
C ASP A 231 -12.04 -19.16 -17.78
N MET A 232 -13.25 -19.55 -17.34
CA MET A 232 -14.14 -18.66 -16.57
C MET A 232 -13.61 -18.47 -15.13
N HIS A 233 -12.93 -17.36 -14.86
CA HIS A 233 -12.38 -17.07 -13.54
C HIS A 233 -13.46 -16.60 -12.55
N LYS A 234 -13.27 -16.90 -11.27
CA LYS A 234 -14.10 -16.35 -10.19
C LYS A 234 -13.72 -14.89 -9.94
N LEU A 235 -14.70 -13.99 -9.96
CA LEU A 235 -14.50 -12.58 -9.62
C LEU A 235 -14.38 -12.43 -8.09
N THR A 236 -13.32 -11.78 -7.61
CA THR A 236 -13.16 -11.40 -6.21
C THR A 236 -13.32 -9.90 -6.02
N TRP A 237 -13.89 -9.48 -4.88
CA TRP A 237 -13.94 -8.07 -4.52
C TRP A 237 -12.54 -7.59 -4.12
N ASN A 238 -12.09 -6.49 -4.71
CA ASN A 238 -10.74 -5.97 -4.52
C ASN A 238 -10.75 -4.60 -3.82
N THR A 239 -10.00 -4.49 -2.72
CA THR A 239 -9.99 -3.26 -1.89
C THR A 239 -9.20 -2.11 -2.49
N ASP A 240 -8.21 -2.37 -3.35
CA ASP A 240 -7.40 -1.30 -3.94
C ASP A 240 -8.07 -0.70 -5.17
N LEU A 241 -8.73 -1.51 -6.00
CA LEU A 241 -9.66 -1.04 -7.03
C LEU A 241 -10.79 -0.19 -6.43
N LEU A 242 -11.22 -0.47 -5.19
CA LEU A 242 -12.20 0.37 -4.49
C LEU A 242 -11.61 1.75 -4.15
N LYS A 243 -10.43 1.80 -3.51
CA LYS A 243 -9.72 3.07 -3.19
C LYS A 243 -9.48 3.90 -4.46
N VAL A 244 -9.04 3.25 -5.54
CA VAL A 244 -8.88 3.86 -6.87
C VAL A 244 -10.19 4.48 -7.32
N LEU A 245 -11.25 3.68 -7.39
CA LEU A 245 -12.54 4.14 -7.87
C LEU A 245 -13.03 5.32 -7.01
N GLU A 246 -12.96 5.22 -5.68
CA GLU A 246 -13.34 6.29 -4.74
C GLU A 246 -12.59 7.61 -5.02
N GLY A 247 -11.30 7.56 -5.37
CA GLY A 247 -10.49 8.72 -5.74
C GLY A 247 -10.79 9.34 -7.12
N LEU A 248 -11.41 8.61 -8.05
CA LEU A 248 -11.67 9.11 -9.42
C LEU A 248 -12.81 10.14 -9.48
N ASP A 249 -12.56 11.29 -10.12
CA ASP A 249 -13.63 12.18 -10.60
C ASP A 249 -14.19 11.66 -11.93
N VAL A 250 -15.51 11.48 -11.98
CA VAL A 250 -16.28 11.02 -13.15
C VAL A 250 -17.53 11.87 -13.36
N SER A 251 -17.56 13.08 -12.76
CA SER A 251 -18.71 13.98 -12.75
C SER A 251 -19.14 14.45 -14.14
N ALA A 252 -18.16 14.72 -15.02
CA ALA A 252 -18.39 15.29 -16.35
C ALA A 252 -18.55 14.25 -17.48
N ASN A 253 -17.86 13.10 -17.40
CA ASN A 253 -17.91 12.01 -18.40
C ASN A 253 -17.23 10.72 -17.88
N ASP A 254 -17.15 9.70 -18.74
CA ASP A 254 -16.48 8.43 -18.47
C ASP A 254 -14.99 8.38 -18.90
N THR A 255 -14.39 9.49 -19.34
CA THR A 255 -12.97 9.55 -19.74
C THR A 255 -12.06 9.22 -18.54
N GLY A 256 -12.45 9.66 -17.34
CA GLY A 256 -11.78 9.29 -16.09
C GLY A 256 -11.87 7.80 -15.75
N LEU A 257 -12.73 7.01 -16.40
CA LEU A 257 -12.76 5.55 -16.26
C LEU A 257 -11.93 4.88 -17.36
N LYS A 258 -12.13 5.30 -18.63
CA LYS A 258 -11.47 4.76 -19.83
C LYS A 258 -9.94 4.71 -19.72
N ASN A 259 -9.32 5.70 -19.09
CA ASN A 259 -7.86 5.79 -19.00
C ASN A 259 -7.24 4.80 -17.99
N HIS A 260 -8.01 4.27 -17.04
CA HIS A 260 -7.47 3.55 -15.88
C HIS A 260 -7.64 2.03 -15.98
N GLN A 261 -8.83 1.53 -16.33
CA GLN A 261 -9.17 0.09 -16.32
C GLN A 261 -10.49 -0.16 -17.07
N ARG A 262 -10.83 -1.42 -17.39
CA ARG A 262 -12.22 -1.76 -17.76
C ARG A 262 -13.16 -1.32 -16.64
N TYR A 263 -14.34 -0.85 -17.02
CA TYR A 263 -15.33 -0.33 -16.11
C TYR A 263 -16.72 -0.78 -16.53
N TRP A 264 -17.63 -0.81 -15.57
CA TRP A 264 -19.03 -1.14 -15.78
C TRP A 264 -19.90 -0.12 -15.03
N ILE A 265 -20.81 0.54 -15.75
CA ILE A 265 -21.73 1.53 -15.18
C ILE A 265 -23.10 0.88 -15.11
N LEU A 266 -23.60 0.67 -13.90
CA LEU A 266 -24.95 0.16 -13.68
C LEU A 266 -25.92 1.25 -14.12
N ARG A 267 -26.67 0.97 -15.20
CA ARG A 267 -27.52 1.95 -15.89
C ARG A 267 -28.71 2.44 -15.06
N GLU A 268 -29.08 1.72 -14.00
CA GLU A 268 -30.30 1.93 -13.21
C GLU A 268 -29.98 1.98 -11.70
N THR A 269 -30.90 2.55 -10.91
CA THR A 269 -30.61 2.99 -9.53
C THR A 269 -30.49 1.83 -8.52
N GLY A 270 -29.31 1.21 -8.51
CA GLY A 270 -28.86 0.32 -7.45
C GLY A 270 -28.61 -1.12 -7.90
N TYR A 271 -27.85 -1.83 -7.06
CA TYR A 271 -27.48 -3.22 -7.29
C TYR A 271 -28.71 -4.12 -7.50
N GLN A 272 -29.79 -4.01 -6.71
CA GLN A 272 -30.95 -4.92 -6.82
C GLN A 272 -31.62 -4.91 -8.19
N HIS A 273 -31.86 -3.73 -8.77
CA HIS A 273 -32.46 -3.67 -10.10
C HIS A 273 -31.55 -4.35 -11.13
N THR A 274 -30.25 -4.10 -11.04
CA THR A 274 -29.24 -4.74 -11.89
C THR A 274 -29.28 -6.26 -11.73
N LEU A 275 -29.27 -6.79 -10.49
CA LEU A 275 -29.34 -8.24 -10.22
C LEU A 275 -30.58 -8.87 -10.86
N ASN A 276 -31.73 -8.21 -10.80
CA ASN A 276 -32.99 -8.72 -11.35
C ASN A 276 -33.05 -8.71 -12.89
N THR A 277 -32.33 -7.80 -13.57
CA THR A 277 -32.42 -7.65 -15.04
C THR A 277 -31.20 -8.14 -15.81
N ILE A 278 -30.03 -8.22 -15.18
CA ILE A 278 -28.75 -8.45 -15.87
C ILE A 278 -28.65 -9.82 -16.55
N LYS A 279 -29.24 -10.88 -15.97
CA LYS A 279 -29.26 -12.19 -16.63
C LYS A 279 -29.99 -12.13 -17.97
N ASN A 280 -31.16 -11.48 -17.98
CA ASN A 280 -32.00 -11.36 -19.18
C ASN A 280 -31.34 -10.46 -20.23
N LYS A 281 -30.66 -9.37 -19.80
CA LYS A 281 -29.86 -8.55 -20.71
C LYS A 281 -28.68 -9.30 -21.32
N ILE A 282 -27.89 -10.03 -20.53
CA ILE A 282 -26.75 -10.79 -21.06
C ILE A 282 -27.23 -11.85 -22.06
N ASN A 283 -28.34 -12.53 -21.79
CA ASN A 283 -28.96 -13.43 -22.75
C ASN A 283 -29.32 -12.68 -24.05
N TRP A 284 -30.05 -11.57 -23.95
CA TRP A 284 -30.52 -10.82 -25.12
C TRP A 284 -29.42 -10.10 -25.92
N GLU A 285 -28.43 -9.48 -25.25
CA GLU A 285 -27.34 -8.72 -25.85
C GLU A 285 -26.24 -9.63 -26.46
N PHE A 286 -26.07 -10.87 -25.97
CA PHE A 286 -24.94 -11.73 -26.33
C PHE A 286 -25.32 -13.17 -26.72
N ILE A 287 -26.17 -13.86 -25.97
CA ILE A 287 -26.54 -15.26 -26.28
C ILE A 287 -27.46 -15.35 -27.49
N ASP A 288 -28.53 -14.54 -27.52
CA ASP A 288 -29.60 -14.61 -28.51
C ASP A 288 -29.26 -13.85 -29.82
N ASN A 289 -28.18 -13.06 -29.84
CA ASN A 289 -27.82 -12.15 -30.93
C ASN A 289 -26.32 -12.22 -31.31
N SER A 290 -25.85 -13.45 -31.53
CA SER A 290 -24.43 -13.75 -31.78
C SER A 290 -23.83 -13.03 -33.02
N GLU A 291 -24.65 -12.68 -34.01
CA GLU A 291 -24.17 -12.05 -35.25
C GLU A 291 -23.77 -10.57 -35.06
N ASN A 292 -24.42 -9.86 -34.12
CA ASN A 292 -24.03 -8.48 -33.74
C ASN A 292 -22.74 -8.40 -32.93
N MET A 293 -22.28 -9.52 -32.36
CA MET A 293 -21.17 -9.55 -31.39
C MET A 293 -19.88 -8.94 -31.95
N ARG A 294 -19.53 -9.17 -33.23
CA ARG A 294 -18.30 -8.62 -33.81
C ARG A 294 -18.26 -7.08 -33.78
N ASN A 295 -19.40 -6.43 -34.03
CA ASN A 295 -19.53 -4.98 -33.99
C ASN A 295 -19.50 -4.47 -32.54
N ILE A 296 -20.16 -5.19 -31.62
CA ILE A 296 -20.14 -4.91 -30.18
C ILE A 296 -18.70 -4.98 -29.64
N PHE A 297 -17.95 -6.06 -29.91
CA PHE A 297 -16.54 -6.17 -29.51
C PHE A 297 -15.65 -5.11 -30.16
N ALA A 298 -15.79 -4.86 -31.46
CA ALA A 298 -15.00 -3.82 -32.14
C ALA A 298 -15.20 -2.43 -31.53
N SER A 299 -16.43 -2.07 -31.15
CA SER A 299 -16.72 -0.82 -30.44
C SER A 299 -16.23 -0.85 -28.98
N GLY A 300 -16.46 -1.96 -28.28
CA GLY A 300 -16.11 -2.19 -26.88
C GLY A 300 -14.63 -2.47 -26.59
N LEU A 301 -13.74 -2.42 -27.58
CA LEU A 301 -12.29 -2.35 -27.37
C LEU A 301 -11.86 -0.97 -26.85
N ASN A 302 -12.57 0.10 -27.25
CA ASN A 302 -12.26 1.49 -26.89
C ASN A 302 -13.15 2.06 -25.77
N SER A 303 -14.02 1.23 -25.16
CA SER A 303 -14.95 1.62 -24.09
C SER A 303 -15.35 0.42 -23.23
N THR A 304 -16.29 0.63 -22.30
CA THR A 304 -17.01 -0.46 -21.65
C THR A 304 -17.84 -1.28 -22.65
N LEU A 305 -18.01 -2.58 -22.37
CA LEU A 305 -19.01 -3.48 -22.96
C LEU A 305 -20.35 -3.49 -22.19
N GLY A 306 -20.53 -2.59 -21.23
CA GLY A 306 -21.76 -2.48 -20.46
C GLY A 306 -21.97 -3.68 -19.53
N ASP A 307 -23.16 -4.27 -19.56
CA ASP A 307 -23.56 -5.34 -18.64
C ASP A 307 -22.83 -6.68 -18.94
N LEU A 308 -22.12 -6.80 -20.08
CA LEU A 308 -21.29 -7.96 -20.43
C LEU A 308 -19.94 -8.01 -19.68
N GLU A 309 -19.45 -6.91 -19.09
CA GLU A 309 -18.13 -6.87 -18.44
C GLU A 309 -17.97 -7.92 -17.33
N ILE A 310 -19.06 -8.21 -16.61
CA ILE A 310 -19.06 -9.19 -15.51
C ILE A 310 -19.04 -10.65 -15.95
N VAL A 311 -19.18 -10.96 -17.24
CA VAL A 311 -19.17 -12.33 -17.78
C VAL A 311 -17.99 -12.62 -18.70
N ILE A 312 -17.07 -11.67 -18.87
CA ILE A 312 -15.78 -11.89 -19.54
C ILE A 312 -14.95 -12.92 -18.73
N PRO A 313 -14.58 -14.09 -19.29
CA PRO A 313 -13.90 -15.17 -18.55
C PRO A 313 -12.61 -14.77 -17.83
N LEU A 314 -11.77 -13.95 -18.47
CA LEU A 314 -10.45 -13.56 -17.96
C LEU A 314 -10.46 -12.44 -16.90
N GLN A 315 -11.64 -11.91 -16.52
CA GLN A 315 -11.74 -10.99 -15.39
C GLN A 315 -11.72 -11.75 -14.06
N LYS A 316 -10.88 -11.30 -13.12
CA LYS A 316 -10.58 -11.95 -11.83
C LYS A 316 -10.91 -11.07 -10.62
N ILE A 317 -10.80 -9.75 -10.76
CA ILE A 317 -11.00 -8.78 -9.69
C ILE A 317 -11.99 -7.69 -10.11
N PHE A 318 -12.76 -7.18 -9.15
CA PHE A 318 -13.60 -6.01 -9.36
C PHE A 318 -13.87 -5.25 -8.07
N ALA A 319 -14.28 -3.99 -8.19
CA ALA A 319 -14.75 -3.18 -7.08
C ALA A 319 -15.75 -2.14 -7.57
N CYS A 320 -16.73 -1.79 -6.74
CA CYS A 320 -17.82 -0.89 -7.12
C CYS A 320 -18.12 0.16 -6.06
N ALA A 321 -18.42 1.38 -6.49
CA ALA A 321 -18.73 2.52 -5.62
C ALA A 321 -19.83 3.40 -6.24
N PRO A 322 -20.63 4.11 -5.42
CA PRO A 322 -21.53 5.14 -5.93
C PRO A 322 -20.71 6.33 -6.46
N LYS A 323 -21.07 6.82 -7.65
CA LYS A 323 -20.46 7.99 -8.27
C LYS A 323 -21.52 8.92 -8.86
N LEU A 324 -21.28 10.23 -8.71
CA LEU A 324 -22.03 11.25 -9.41
C LEU A 324 -21.50 11.36 -10.84
N MET A 325 -22.35 11.11 -11.84
CA MET A 325 -22.05 11.22 -13.26
C MET A 325 -23.18 11.98 -13.95
N ASN A 326 -22.88 13.07 -14.66
CA ASN A 326 -23.89 13.92 -15.34
C ASN A 326 -25.04 14.33 -14.39
N ASN A 327 -24.71 14.76 -13.17
CA ASN A 327 -25.64 15.10 -12.09
C ASN A 327 -26.57 13.96 -11.61
N GLN A 328 -26.26 12.69 -11.93
CA GLN A 328 -27.01 11.51 -11.47
C GLN A 328 -26.10 10.54 -10.71
N TRP A 329 -26.58 9.98 -9.61
CA TRP A 329 -25.88 8.93 -8.89
C TRP A 329 -26.01 7.59 -9.61
N LYS A 330 -24.88 6.98 -9.95
CA LYS A 330 -24.77 5.67 -10.58
C LYS A 330 -23.84 4.79 -9.76
N ALA A 331 -24.11 3.49 -9.70
CA ALA A 331 -23.11 2.55 -9.23
C ALA A 331 -22.13 2.30 -10.39
N VAL A 332 -20.85 2.57 -10.15
CA VAL A 332 -19.77 2.34 -11.10
C VAL A 332 -18.91 1.22 -10.53
N CYS A 333 -18.39 0.37 -11.41
CA CYS A 333 -17.45 -0.69 -11.09
C CYS A 333 -16.19 -0.55 -11.93
N LEU A 334 -15.03 -0.87 -11.35
CA LEU A 334 -13.80 -1.19 -12.08
C LEU A 334 -13.63 -2.71 -12.08
N ILE A 335 -13.20 -3.27 -13.20
CA ILE A 335 -13.11 -4.71 -13.46
C ILE A 335 -11.75 -5.02 -14.09
N GLY A 336 -11.05 -6.06 -13.64
CA GLY A 336 -9.73 -6.42 -14.16
C GLY A 336 -9.35 -7.89 -13.95
N PRO A 337 -8.18 -8.34 -14.43
CA PRO A 337 -7.14 -7.52 -15.05
C PRO A 337 -7.35 -7.23 -16.56
N SER A 338 -8.06 -8.08 -17.32
CA SER A 338 -8.01 -8.02 -18.80
C SER A 338 -8.52 -6.70 -19.37
N LEU A 339 -7.73 -6.06 -20.24
CA LEU A 339 -8.17 -4.90 -21.03
C LEU A 339 -8.80 -5.29 -22.38
N GLU A 340 -8.37 -6.41 -22.96
CA GLU A 340 -8.92 -6.93 -24.22
C GLU A 340 -10.05 -7.93 -23.88
N PRO A 341 -11.32 -7.57 -24.11
CA PRO A 341 -12.44 -8.43 -23.76
C PRO A 341 -12.56 -9.57 -24.78
N LYS A 342 -12.15 -10.76 -24.38
CA LYS A 342 -12.50 -12.00 -25.08
C LYS A 342 -13.66 -12.67 -24.36
N MET A 343 -14.79 -12.87 -25.04
CA MET A 343 -15.92 -13.63 -24.52
C MET A 343 -15.82 -15.11 -24.90
N PHE A 344 -16.62 -15.94 -24.24
CA PHE A 344 -16.69 -17.37 -24.48
C PHE A 344 -17.52 -17.71 -25.73
N GLU A 345 -17.38 -18.94 -26.23
CA GLU A 345 -18.07 -19.42 -27.43
C GLU A 345 -19.49 -19.90 -27.10
N THR A 346 -20.45 -19.58 -27.97
CA THR A 346 -21.87 -20.01 -27.82
C THR A 346 -22.30 -20.99 -28.91
N ASN A 347 -21.49 -21.21 -29.95
CA ASN A 347 -21.75 -22.20 -31.00
C ASN A 347 -21.61 -23.63 -30.44
N PRO A 348 -22.66 -24.49 -30.50
CA PRO A 348 -22.60 -25.87 -30.02
C PRO A 348 -21.39 -26.68 -30.52
N GLU A 349 -21.03 -26.55 -31.81
CA GLU A 349 -19.91 -27.30 -32.39
C GLU A 349 -18.52 -26.97 -31.80
N ILE A 350 -18.41 -25.82 -31.12
CA ILE A 350 -17.19 -25.38 -30.43
C ILE A 350 -17.32 -25.68 -28.94
N VAL A 351 -18.49 -25.42 -28.35
CA VAL A 351 -18.82 -25.75 -26.95
C VAL A 351 -18.61 -27.23 -26.64
N ASP A 352 -19.01 -28.13 -27.53
CA ASP A 352 -18.85 -29.59 -27.37
C ASP A 352 -17.39 -30.06 -27.42
N LYS A 353 -16.48 -29.23 -27.97
CA LYS A 353 -15.03 -29.50 -28.03
C LYS A 353 -14.27 -28.90 -26.85
N ASN A 354 -14.85 -27.90 -26.18
CA ASN A 354 -14.24 -27.25 -25.03
C ASN A 354 -14.36 -28.13 -23.77
N VAL A 355 -13.32 -28.11 -22.95
CA VAL A 355 -13.32 -28.77 -21.64
C VAL A 355 -13.37 -27.69 -20.55
N LEU A 356 -14.44 -27.72 -19.74
CA LEU A 356 -14.64 -26.82 -18.61
C LEU A 356 -13.39 -26.75 -17.71
N GLY A 357 -12.88 -25.54 -17.46
CA GLY A 357 -11.69 -25.31 -16.63
C GLY A 357 -10.33 -25.76 -17.21
N SER A 358 -10.28 -26.25 -18.45
CA SER A 358 -9.01 -26.74 -19.05
C SER A 358 -7.99 -25.64 -19.39
N ALA A 359 -8.40 -24.37 -19.40
CA ALA A 359 -7.56 -23.20 -19.66
C ALA A 359 -7.57 -22.19 -18.49
N CYS A 360 -7.77 -22.65 -17.26
CA CYS A 360 -7.56 -21.82 -16.07
C CYS A 360 -6.14 -21.23 -16.08
N SER A 361 -6.00 -19.97 -15.62
CA SER A 361 -4.68 -19.32 -15.48
C SER A 361 -3.77 -20.14 -14.57
N THR A 362 -2.45 -19.94 -14.67
CA THR A 362 -1.49 -20.53 -13.74
C THR A 362 -1.89 -20.22 -12.28
N ASN A 363 -1.72 -21.20 -11.39
CA ASN A 363 -2.15 -21.17 -9.98
C ASN A 363 -3.67 -20.97 -9.77
N HIS A 364 -4.50 -21.30 -10.77
CA HIS A 364 -5.93 -21.45 -10.59
C HIS A 364 -6.35 -22.88 -10.88
N LYS A 365 -7.24 -23.41 -10.05
CA LYS A 365 -7.87 -24.72 -10.24
C LYS A 365 -9.35 -24.57 -10.55
N LEU A 366 -9.90 -25.57 -11.24
CA LEU A 366 -11.34 -25.67 -11.44
C LEU A 366 -12.02 -26.03 -10.12
N GLU A 367 -12.86 -25.14 -9.60
CA GLU A 367 -13.74 -25.38 -8.46
C GLU A 367 -15.19 -25.05 -8.88
N ASP A 368 -16.06 -26.06 -8.87
CA ASP A 368 -17.50 -25.93 -9.12
C ASP A 368 -17.90 -25.16 -10.41
N GLY A 369 -17.06 -25.26 -11.46
CA GLY A 369 -17.28 -24.60 -12.75
C GLY A 369 -16.60 -23.23 -12.92
N LEU A 370 -15.80 -22.77 -11.95
CA LEU A 370 -15.00 -21.55 -12.06
C LEU A 370 -13.52 -21.85 -11.84
N CYS A 371 -12.63 -21.10 -12.50
CA CYS A 371 -11.21 -21.05 -12.17
C CYS A 371 -11.02 -20.20 -10.90
N VAL A 372 -10.59 -20.82 -9.81
CA VAL A 372 -10.39 -20.21 -8.49
C VAL A 372 -8.91 -20.24 -8.14
N TRP A 373 -8.41 -19.12 -7.59
CA TRP A 373 -7.02 -19.00 -7.14
C TRP A 373 -6.69 -20.08 -6.10
N GLU A 374 -5.55 -20.75 -6.28
CA GLU A 374 -5.00 -21.71 -5.33
C GLU A 374 -3.94 -21.01 -4.46
N GLU A 375 -4.23 -20.86 -3.16
CA GLU A 375 -3.25 -20.34 -2.20
C GLU A 375 -2.00 -21.23 -2.19
N PRO A 376 -0.78 -20.65 -2.26
CA PRO A 376 0.45 -21.41 -2.03
C PRO A 376 0.43 -22.13 -0.67
N ASN A 377 1.17 -23.24 -0.55
CA ASN A 377 1.20 -24.03 0.67
C ASN A 377 1.53 -23.19 1.92
N LYS A 378 0.83 -23.48 3.02
CA LYS A 378 0.79 -22.67 4.25
C LYS A 378 2.11 -22.53 5.00
N ASP A 379 3.14 -23.27 4.61
CA ASP A 379 4.44 -23.32 5.28
C ASP A 379 5.31 -22.06 5.07
N VAL A 380 4.84 -21.07 4.30
CA VAL A 380 5.58 -19.83 3.96
C VAL A 380 4.73 -18.54 4.07
N ILE A 381 3.63 -18.52 4.84
CA ILE A 381 2.70 -17.37 4.86
C ILE A 381 2.80 -16.54 6.16
N PHE A 382 3.18 -15.26 6.03
CA PHE A 382 3.20 -14.28 7.14
C PHE A 382 2.30 -13.06 6.95
N SER A 383 1.44 -13.02 5.91
CA SER A 383 0.43 -11.95 5.79
C SER A 383 -0.83 -12.27 6.63
N HIS A 384 -1.13 -11.41 7.61
CA HIS A 384 -2.33 -11.52 8.46
C HIS A 384 -3.56 -10.78 7.88
N ASP A 385 -3.44 -10.19 6.69
CA ASP A 385 -4.51 -9.41 6.08
C ASP A 385 -5.21 -10.22 4.98
N ARG A 386 -6.39 -10.78 5.31
CA ARG A 386 -7.20 -11.61 4.41
C ARG A 386 -8.06 -10.80 3.43
N ASN A 387 -7.79 -9.51 3.27
CA ASN A 387 -8.41 -8.70 2.23
C ASN A 387 -7.68 -8.94 0.90
N SER A 388 -8.44 -9.09 -0.20
CA SER A 388 -7.88 -9.33 -1.54
C SER A 388 -7.27 -8.04 -2.08
N HIS A 389 -6.03 -7.74 -1.70
CA HIS A 389 -5.19 -6.72 -2.33
C HIS A 389 -4.86 -7.12 -3.78
N ILE A 390 -4.63 -6.15 -4.67
CA ILE A 390 -4.17 -6.44 -6.05
C ILE A 390 -2.79 -7.10 -6.02
N PHE A 391 -1.99 -6.73 -5.04
CA PHE A 391 -0.63 -7.21 -4.85
C PHE A 391 -0.55 -8.25 -3.73
N GLN A 392 -0.37 -9.53 -4.08
CA GLN A 392 0.03 -10.56 -3.12
C GLN A 392 1.56 -10.61 -3.03
N SER A 393 2.12 -10.16 -1.90
CA SER A 393 3.57 -10.08 -1.70
C SER A 393 4.24 -11.45 -1.82
N ASP A 394 3.68 -12.45 -1.15
CA ASP A 394 4.24 -13.81 -1.10
C ASP A 394 4.30 -14.43 -2.51
N PHE A 395 3.28 -14.21 -3.35
CA PHE A 395 3.24 -14.68 -4.74
C PHE A 395 4.30 -13.99 -5.63
N PHE A 396 4.43 -12.67 -5.52
CA PHE A 396 5.44 -11.90 -6.23
C PHE A 396 6.85 -12.34 -5.84
N GLU A 397 7.10 -12.53 -4.53
CA GLU A 397 8.38 -12.97 -4.01
C GLU A 397 8.81 -14.33 -4.58
N VAL A 398 7.91 -15.33 -4.55
CA VAL A 398 8.18 -16.66 -5.10
C VAL A 398 8.50 -16.59 -6.60
N LYS A 399 7.62 -15.96 -7.39
CA LYS A 399 7.77 -15.88 -8.87
C LYS A 399 9.06 -15.17 -9.28
N VAL A 400 9.42 -14.07 -8.63
CA VAL A 400 10.65 -13.33 -8.93
C VAL A 400 11.88 -14.13 -8.50
N ASN A 401 11.88 -14.71 -7.31
CA ASN A 401 13.03 -15.48 -6.81
C ASN A 401 13.25 -16.79 -7.59
N ASP A 402 12.21 -17.47 -8.07
CA ASP A 402 12.35 -18.62 -8.98
C ASP A 402 13.15 -18.28 -10.23
N VAL A 403 12.87 -17.14 -10.86
CA VAL A 403 13.63 -16.66 -12.02
C VAL A 403 15.07 -16.30 -11.63
N ARG A 404 15.28 -15.68 -10.45
CA ARG A 404 16.62 -15.37 -9.92
C ARG A 404 17.44 -16.65 -9.68
N ILE A 405 16.86 -17.71 -9.10
CA ILE A 405 17.50 -19.02 -8.91
C ILE A 405 17.90 -19.64 -10.25
N LYS A 406 16.99 -19.67 -11.24
CA LYS A 406 17.29 -20.19 -12.59
C LYS A 406 18.45 -19.45 -13.24
N LEU A 407 18.45 -18.12 -13.19
CA LEU A 407 19.51 -17.28 -13.74
C LEU A 407 20.84 -17.48 -12.99
N ALA A 408 20.80 -17.56 -11.66
CA ALA A 408 21.99 -17.79 -10.84
C ALA A 408 22.68 -19.11 -11.19
N LYS A 409 21.91 -20.19 -11.34
CA LYS A 409 22.41 -21.52 -11.75
C LYS A 409 22.88 -21.55 -13.21
N LYS A 410 22.19 -20.85 -14.11
CA LYS A 410 22.54 -20.79 -15.55
C LYS A 410 23.85 -20.03 -15.83
N PHE A 411 24.19 -19.04 -15.01
CA PHE A 411 25.32 -18.14 -15.23
C PHE A 411 26.35 -18.14 -14.08
N ASN A 412 26.27 -19.11 -13.15
CA ASN A 412 27.09 -19.21 -11.94
C ASN A 412 27.25 -17.87 -11.21
N VAL A 413 26.13 -17.22 -10.88
CA VAL A 413 26.14 -15.86 -10.31
C VAL A 413 26.58 -15.92 -8.84
N PRO A 414 27.71 -15.31 -8.46
CA PRO A 414 28.29 -15.51 -7.13
C PRO A 414 27.58 -14.71 -6.03
N ASN A 415 26.77 -13.72 -6.40
CA ASN A 415 26.13 -12.76 -5.49
C ASN A 415 24.65 -12.48 -5.82
N MET A 416 23.90 -13.47 -6.34
CA MET A 416 22.45 -13.35 -6.56
C MET A 416 21.70 -13.40 -5.23
N HIS A 417 21.24 -12.27 -4.71
CA HIS A 417 20.50 -12.23 -3.44
C HIS A 417 19.03 -12.62 -3.60
N GLN A 418 18.44 -13.20 -2.56
CA GLN A 418 16.98 -13.30 -2.45
C GLN A 418 16.38 -11.90 -2.34
N LEU A 419 15.33 -11.63 -3.12
CA LEU A 419 14.56 -10.40 -3.07
C LEU A 419 13.36 -10.61 -2.11
N GLY A 420 13.31 -9.90 -0.98
CA GLY A 420 12.32 -10.13 0.09
C GLY A 420 11.43 -8.94 0.46
N SER A 421 10.18 -9.19 0.86
CA SER A 421 9.29 -8.17 1.44
C SER A 421 9.65 -7.86 2.90
N PHE A 422 10.69 -7.05 3.09
CA PHE A 422 11.14 -6.67 4.44
C PHE A 422 10.17 -5.70 5.15
N PHE A 423 9.90 -5.97 6.44
CA PHE A 423 9.18 -5.07 7.36
C PHE A 423 10.05 -3.85 7.76
N LEU A 424 10.50 -3.07 6.78
CA LEU A 424 11.08 -1.75 7.01
C LEU A 424 10.00 -0.70 6.77
N GLY A 425 9.44 -0.15 7.85
CA GLY A 425 8.49 0.97 7.77
C GLY A 425 9.03 2.11 6.88
N ASP A 426 10.33 2.36 6.95
CA ASP A 426 11.06 3.34 6.14
C ASP A 426 10.96 3.15 4.60
N LEU A 427 10.64 1.94 4.08
CA LEU A 427 10.34 1.75 2.64
C LEU A 427 8.85 1.89 2.32
N GLY A 428 7.98 1.50 3.26
CA GLY A 428 6.53 1.68 3.16
C GLY A 428 6.13 3.15 3.22
N ASP A 429 6.63 3.87 4.21
CA ASP A 429 6.41 5.31 4.41
C ASP A 429 6.91 6.11 3.20
N LYS A 430 8.12 5.80 2.69
CA LYS A 430 8.66 6.43 1.47
C LYS A 430 7.81 6.16 0.23
N LEU A 431 7.30 4.94 0.07
CA LEU A 431 6.42 4.64 -1.06
C LEU A 431 5.07 5.35 -0.90
N TRP A 432 4.52 5.40 0.31
CA TRP A 432 3.27 6.09 0.62
C TRP A 432 3.35 7.59 0.28
N ASP A 433 4.36 8.29 0.81
CA ASP A 433 4.57 9.72 0.60
C ASP A 433 5.00 10.07 -0.84
N TRP A 434 5.58 9.12 -1.58
CA TRP A 434 6.08 9.41 -2.93
C TRP A 434 4.97 9.66 -3.96
N ASN A 435 4.96 10.87 -4.52
CA ASN A 435 4.30 11.18 -5.78
C ASN A 435 5.22 10.85 -6.97
N ILE A 436 5.01 9.68 -7.58
CA ILE A 436 5.75 9.21 -8.77
C ILE A 436 5.64 10.12 -10.00
N ASN A 437 4.62 10.99 -10.07
CA ASN A 437 4.47 11.96 -11.14
C ASN A 437 5.35 13.20 -10.95
N ASP A 438 5.78 13.50 -9.71
CA ASP A 438 6.80 14.51 -9.44
C ASP A 438 8.20 13.89 -9.49
N ARG A 439 8.91 14.15 -10.59
CA ARG A 439 10.28 13.65 -10.79
C ARG A 439 11.28 14.17 -9.75
N ASN A 440 10.96 15.26 -9.04
CA ASN A 440 11.81 15.83 -8.00
C ASN A 440 11.62 15.15 -6.63
N GLN A 441 10.57 14.34 -6.45
CA GLN A 441 10.24 13.65 -5.19
C GLN A 441 10.64 12.18 -5.18
N LYS A 442 11.42 11.70 -6.15
CA LYS A 442 11.91 10.30 -6.15
C LYS A 442 12.60 9.99 -4.82
N PRO A 443 12.23 8.92 -4.09
CA PRO A 443 12.85 8.58 -2.82
C PRO A 443 14.36 8.44 -2.98
N GLU A 444 15.10 9.12 -2.11
CA GLU A 444 16.54 8.96 -2.06
C GLU A 444 16.89 7.48 -1.87
N LYS A 445 17.75 6.98 -2.74
CA LYS A 445 18.47 5.70 -2.59
C LYS A 445 17.63 4.44 -2.82
N THR A 446 16.59 4.52 -3.66
CA THR A 446 15.90 3.33 -4.23
C THR A 446 15.77 3.37 -5.74
N ARG A 447 15.79 2.19 -6.37
CA ARG A 447 15.30 1.99 -7.75
C ARG A 447 13.79 1.69 -7.70
N TYR A 448 13.13 1.71 -8.84
CA TYR A 448 11.70 1.45 -8.89
C TYR A 448 11.28 0.73 -10.18
N LEU A 449 10.13 0.08 -10.10
CA LEU A 449 9.42 -0.56 -11.19
C LEU A 449 7.97 -0.06 -11.17
N ALA A 450 7.38 0.25 -12.33
CA ALA A 450 6.01 0.71 -12.44
C ALA A 450 5.28 -0.03 -13.56
N ILE A 451 4.46 -1.01 -13.22
CA ILE A 451 3.76 -1.90 -14.17
C ILE A 451 2.25 -1.65 -14.09
N PRO A 452 1.54 -1.46 -15.21
CA PRO A 452 0.07 -1.35 -15.20
C PRO A 452 -0.59 -2.57 -14.56
N ILE A 453 -1.68 -2.38 -13.80
CA ILE A 453 -2.37 -3.47 -13.08
C ILE A 453 -2.64 -4.68 -14.00
N TYR A 454 -3.15 -4.42 -15.21
CA TYR A 454 -3.52 -5.43 -16.20
C TYR A 454 -2.36 -6.30 -16.68
N ASP A 455 -1.12 -5.80 -16.64
CA ASP A 455 0.07 -6.53 -17.10
C ASP A 455 0.84 -7.17 -15.94
N PHE A 456 0.46 -6.96 -14.68
CA PHE A 456 1.26 -7.41 -13.53
C PHE A 456 1.37 -8.93 -13.43
N GLU A 457 0.25 -9.67 -13.51
CA GLU A 457 0.27 -11.14 -13.50
C GLU A 457 1.01 -11.70 -14.73
N ASN A 458 0.68 -11.17 -15.91
CA ASN A 458 1.32 -11.54 -17.18
C ASN A 458 2.84 -11.27 -17.16
N MET A 459 3.27 -10.17 -16.53
CA MET A 459 4.68 -9.86 -16.32
C MET A 459 5.36 -10.90 -15.45
N LEU A 460 4.74 -11.34 -14.35
CA LEU A 460 5.30 -12.40 -13.50
C LEU A 460 5.41 -13.74 -14.23
N ASP A 461 4.35 -14.14 -14.95
CA ASP A 461 4.33 -15.42 -15.68
C ASP A 461 5.25 -15.43 -16.91
N THR A 462 5.49 -14.27 -17.53
CA THR A 462 6.41 -14.11 -18.68
C THR A 462 7.78 -13.54 -18.32
N LEU A 463 8.10 -13.36 -17.02
CA LEU A 463 9.28 -12.63 -16.54
C LEU A 463 10.58 -13.18 -17.14
N GLU A 464 10.78 -14.49 -17.12
CA GLU A 464 11.96 -15.16 -17.69
C GLU A 464 12.10 -14.89 -19.20
N THR A 465 11.00 -14.94 -19.93
CA THR A 465 10.95 -14.68 -21.38
C THR A 465 11.23 -13.20 -21.69
N ARG A 466 10.62 -12.26 -20.96
CA ARG A 466 10.87 -10.82 -21.12
C ARG A 466 12.33 -10.49 -20.85
N VAL A 467 12.87 -10.96 -19.74
CA VAL A 467 14.30 -10.83 -19.38
C VAL A 467 15.22 -11.40 -20.46
N GLN A 468 14.89 -12.57 -21.02
CA GLN A 468 15.64 -13.18 -22.10
C GLN A 468 15.57 -12.36 -23.40
N GLN A 469 14.43 -11.75 -23.72
CA GLN A 469 14.24 -10.92 -24.92
C GLN A 469 14.84 -9.51 -24.77
N GLU A 470 14.62 -8.84 -23.65
CA GLU A 470 15.04 -7.47 -23.38
C GLU A 470 16.56 -7.35 -23.17
N TYR A 471 17.19 -8.32 -22.49
CA TYR A 471 18.60 -8.25 -22.11
C TYR A 471 19.47 -9.39 -22.67
N PHE A 472 19.14 -10.66 -22.41
CA PHE A 472 20.06 -11.75 -22.77
C PHE A 472 20.13 -12.06 -24.28
N SER A 473 19.12 -11.70 -25.07
CA SER A 473 19.17 -11.78 -26.55
C SER A 473 20.12 -10.74 -27.17
N LYS A 474 20.42 -9.66 -26.44
CA LYS A 474 21.19 -8.51 -26.93
C LYS A 474 22.68 -8.80 -26.93
N ASN A 475 23.41 -8.15 -27.83
CA ASN A 475 24.87 -8.24 -27.88
C ASN A 475 25.54 -7.43 -26.73
N PRO A 476 26.82 -7.66 -26.42
CA PRO A 476 27.48 -6.99 -25.29
C PRO A 476 27.47 -5.45 -25.33
N LYS A 477 27.51 -4.84 -26.52
CA LYS A 477 27.47 -3.39 -26.70
C LYS A 477 26.08 -2.84 -26.37
N GLU A 478 25.02 -3.52 -26.83
CA GLU A 478 23.64 -3.19 -26.51
C GLU A 478 23.34 -3.34 -25.02
N ARG A 479 23.76 -4.44 -24.39
CA ARG A 479 23.58 -4.65 -22.94
C ARG A 479 24.22 -3.52 -22.11
N LYS A 480 25.43 -3.09 -22.48
CA LYS A 480 26.10 -1.94 -21.84
C LYS A 480 25.33 -0.64 -22.04
N ALA A 481 24.74 -0.42 -23.23
CA ALA A 481 23.91 0.75 -23.50
C ALA A 481 22.60 0.75 -22.70
N ILE A 482 21.95 -0.42 -22.54
CA ILE A 482 20.76 -0.59 -21.70
C ILE A 482 21.06 -0.19 -20.26
N LEU A 483 22.09 -0.77 -19.63
CA LEU A 483 22.46 -0.42 -18.25
C LEU A 483 22.81 1.07 -18.10
N ALA A 484 23.54 1.64 -19.06
CA ALA A 484 23.86 3.07 -19.06
C ALA A 484 22.62 3.98 -19.19
N SER A 485 21.61 3.59 -19.96
CA SER A 485 20.35 4.34 -20.06
C SER A 485 19.54 4.33 -18.75
N GLY A 486 19.65 3.24 -17.99
CA GLY A 486 18.94 3.01 -16.74
C GLY A 486 19.53 3.67 -15.50
N VAL A 487 20.59 4.48 -15.61
CA VAL A 487 21.23 5.09 -14.44
C VAL A 487 20.25 6.01 -13.70
N ASN A 488 19.50 6.84 -14.44
CA ASN A 488 18.57 7.83 -13.86
C ASN A 488 17.10 7.41 -13.90
N THR A 489 16.74 6.33 -14.60
CA THR A 489 15.36 5.85 -14.80
C THR A 489 15.22 4.38 -14.40
N THR A 490 13.98 3.88 -14.35
CA THR A 490 13.72 2.43 -14.25
C THR A 490 14.24 1.68 -15.48
N LEU A 491 14.69 0.44 -15.30
CA LEU A 491 14.98 -0.56 -16.33
C LEU A 491 13.86 -1.60 -16.48
N GLY A 492 12.65 -1.30 -15.99
CA GLY A 492 11.51 -2.21 -16.11
C GLY A 492 11.75 -3.52 -15.37
N VAL A 493 11.43 -4.65 -16.01
CA VAL A 493 11.52 -5.96 -15.36
C VAL A 493 12.94 -6.37 -14.97
N LEU A 494 13.97 -5.74 -15.56
CA LEU A 494 15.37 -6.01 -15.21
C LEU A 494 15.71 -5.63 -13.76
N GLU A 495 14.98 -4.70 -13.15
CA GLU A 495 15.12 -4.34 -11.73
C GLU A 495 14.92 -5.56 -10.81
N LEU A 496 14.07 -6.50 -11.22
CA LEU A 496 13.71 -7.70 -10.43
C LEU A 496 14.80 -8.77 -10.42
N ILE A 497 15.74 -8.75 -11.36
CA ILE A 497 16.80 -9.77 -11.53
C ILE A 497 18.21 -9.26 -11.22
N MET A 498 18.36 -7.97 -10.89
CA MET A 498 19.65 -7.40 -10.50
C MET A 498 20.15 -8.12 -9.23
N PRO A 499 21.36 -8.72 -9.23
CA PRO A 499 21.79 -9.65 -8.20
C PRO A 499 21.94 -8.99 -6.83
N LEU A 500 22.20 -7.68 -6.79
CA LEU A 500 22.44 -6.90 -5.58
C LEU A 500 21.17 -6.29 -4.95
N GLN A 501 20.00 -6.49 -5.55
CA GLN A 501 18.72 -6.14 -4.92
C GLN A 501 18.31 -7.23 -3.94
N THR A 502 17.91 -6.83 -2.73
CA THR A 502 17.55 -7.73 -1.63
C THR A 502 16.18 -7.45 -1.03
N MET A 503 15.61 -6.27 -1.30
CA MET A 503 14.34 -5.84 -0.72
C MET A 503 13.45 -5.17 -1.76
N TYR A 504 12.15 -5.32 -1.57
CA TYR A 504 11.14 -4.59 -2.33
C TYR A 504 9.98 -4.16 -1.43
N LYS A 505 9.26 -3.14 -1.87
CA LYS A 505 7.90 -2.84 -1.39
C LYS A 505 7.08 -2.35 -2.56
N CYS A 506 5.93 -2.96 -2.80
CA CYS A 506 4.99 -2.53 -3.84
C CYS A 506 3.72 -1.94 -3.22
N ASP A 507 3.12 -0.99 -3.94
CA ASP A 507 1.84 -0.36 -3.64
C ASP A 507 1.22 0.16 -4.95
N LEU A 508 -0.06 0.53 -4.91
CA LEU A 508 -0.79 1.02 -6.07
C LEU A 508 -0.71 2.55 -6.17
N LYS A 509 -0.27 3.07 -7.32
CA LYS A 509 -0.10 4.51 -7.56
C LYS A 509 -0.68 4.92 -8.90
N ASP A 510 -1.23 6.13 -8.96
CA ASP A 510 -1.55 6.80 -10.23
C ASP A 510 -0.25 7.29 -10.88
N VAL A 511 0.00 6.86 -12.12
CA VAL A 511 1.15 7.25 -12.94
C VAL A 511 0.67 7.90 -14.24
N ASN A 512 0.46 9.22 -14.18
CA ASN A 512 -0.07 10.08 -15.26
C ASN A 512 -1.47 9.69 -15.77
N GLY A 513 -2.42 9.43 -14.86
CA GLY A 513 -3.80 9.04 -15.18
C GLY A 513 -3.94 7.55 -15.53
N VAL A 514 -3.06 6.71 -14.99
CA VAL A 514 -3.04 5.25 -15.19
C VAL A 514 -2.56 4.60 -13.90
N PHE A 515 -3.37 3.75 -13.27
CA PHE A 515 -2.95 3.05 -12.08
C PHE A 515 -1.95 1.93 -12.39
N LYS A 516 -0.81 1.98 -11.70
CA LYS A 516 0.28 1.01 -11.80
C LYS A 516 0.62 0.48 -10.43
N ILE A 517 1.00 -0.80 -10.38
CA ILE A 517 1.72 -1.35 -9.26
C ILE A 517 3.13 -0.78 -9.33
N VAL A 518 3.47 0.04 -8.34
CA VAL A 518 4.76 0.70 -8.21
C VAL A 518 5.52 0.01 -7.09
N CYS A 519 6.62 -0.64 -7.45
CA CYS A 519 7.53 -1.26 -6.51
C CYS A 519 8.77 -0.38 -6.33
N LEU A 520 9.09 0.01 -5.09
CA LEU A 520 10.45 0.38 -4.72
C LEU A 520 11.27 -0.89 -4.59
N ILE A 521 12.48 -0.88 -5.15
CA ILE A 521 13.41 -2.00 -5.18
C ILE A 521 14.77 -1.48 -4.71
N GLY A 522 15.42 -2.23 -3.82
CA GLY A 522 16.67 -1.79 -3.21
C GLY A 522 17.53 -2.93 -2.66
N PRO A 523 18.73 -2.60 -2.15
CA PRO A 523 19.24 -1.24 -1.96
C PRO A 523 20.03 -0.67 -3.15
N SER A 524 20.40 -1.49 -4.15
CA SER A 524 21.44 -1.09 -5.11
C SER A 524 20.92 -0.06 -6.11
N LEU A 525 21.59 1.10 -6.17
CA LEU A 525 21.22 2.21 -7.07
C LEU A 525 21.78 2.06 -8.48
N THR A 526 22.99 1.53 -8.59
CA THR A 526 23.69 1.39 -9.85
C THR A 526 23.17 0.16 -10.59
N PRO A 527 22.61 0.29 -11.80
CA PRO A 527 22.08 -0.84 -12.54
C PRO A 527 23.22 -1.76 -12.96
N THR A 528 23.45 -2.80 -12.18
CA THR A 528 24.52 -3.79 -12.38
C THR A 528 23.91 -5.16 -12.63
N MET A 529 24.47 -5.86 -13.61
CA MET A 529 24.09 -7.22 -13.97
C MET A 529 25.33 -8.11 -13.91
N PHE A 530 25.11 -9.39 -13.63
CA PHE A 530 26.17 -10.39 -13.59
C PHE A 530 26.74 -10.66 -14.99
N ALA A 531 27.99 -11.14 -15.02
CA ALA A 531 28.68 -11.52 -16.24
C ALA A 531 28.04 -12.75 -16.90
N THR A 532 28.14 -12.86 -18.22
CA THR A 532 27.57 -13.97 -19.00
C THR A 532 28.54 -14.56 -20.02
N ASP A 533 29.79 -14.10 -20.03
CA ASP A 533 30.83 -14.68 -20.87
C ASP A 533 31.30 -16.03 -20.28
N ILE A 534 31.82 -16.90 -21.14
CA ILE A 534 32.17 -18.27 -20.78
C ILE A 534 33.21 -18.30 -19.65
N THR A 535 34.19 -17.40 -19.68
CA THR A 535 35.27 -17.31 -18.69
C THR A 535 34.72 -16.97 -17.30
N SER A 536 33.88 -15.94 -17.19
CA SER A 536 33.23 -15.59 -15.93
C SER A 536 32.32 -16.72 -15.41
N VAL A 537 31.50 -17.32 -16.29
CA VAL A 537 30.58 -18.41 -15.91
C VAL A 537 31.36 -19.66 -15.44
N THR A 538 32.52 -19.95 -16.02
CA THR A 538 33.34 -21.12 -15.61
C THR A 538 34.11 -20.86 -14.30
N ASN A 539 34.54 -19.62 -14.05
CA ASN A 539 35.38 -19.29 -12.88
C ASN A 539 34.57 -18.93 -11.63
N ASN A 540 33.34 -18.43 -11.78
CA ASN A 540 32.51 -18.05 -10.64
C ASN A 540 31.87 -19.27 -9.98
N VAL A 541 31.68 -19.19 -8.65
CA VAL A 541 30.95 -20.19 -7.86
C VAL A 541 29.70 -19.53 -7.28
N ILE A 542 28.55 -20.20 -7.38
CA ILE A 542 27.27 -19.65 -6.90
C ILE A 542 27.37 -19.36 -5.39
N GLY A 543 26.94 -18.17 -4.99
CA GLY A 543 26.95 -17.74 -3.58
C GLY A 543 28.34 -17.46 -2.96
N SER A 544 29.43 -17.50 -3.73
CA SER A 544 30.77 -17.24 -3.19
C SER A 544 31.03 -15.77 -2.80
N ASP A 545 30.19 -14.85 -3.26
CA ASP A 545 30.32 -13.39 -3.07
C ASP A 545 29.05 -12.79 -2.43
N CYS A 546 28.38 -13.56 -1.55
CA CYS A 546 27.23 -13.05 -0.79
C CYS A 546 27.60 -11.88 0.12
N ARG A 547 26.78 -10.82 0.11
CA ARG A 547 26.96 -9.64 0.97
C ARG A 547 26.96 -9.99 2.44
N ALA A 548 27.49 -9.08 3.24
CA ALA A 548 27.31 -9.04 4.69
C ALA A 548 25.89 -9.45 5.10
N GLY A 549 25.78 -10.53 5.90
CA GLY A 549 24.54 -11.04 6.46
C GLY A 549 23.89 -12.19 5.68
N TYR A 550 24.35 -12.50 4.47
CA TYR A 550 23.77 -13.50 3.58
C TYR A 550 24.70 -14.70 3.36
N MET A 551 24.12 -15.89 3.18
CA MET A 551 24.81 -17.15 2.91
C MET A 551 24.19 -17.84 1.68
N GLU A 552 24.95 -18.70 1.00
CA GLU A 552 24.43 -19.52 -0.10
C GLU A 552 23.33 -20.45 0.41
N LYS A 553 22.18 -20.43 -0.28
CA LYS A 553 21.04 -21.33 -0.11
C LYS A 553 20.36 -21.54 -1.46
N LEU A 554 20.22 -22.81 -1.86
CA LEU A 554 19.42 -23.24 -3.02
C LEU A 554 19.78 -22.59 -4.37
N GLY A 555 20.94 -21.94 -4.46
CA GLY A 555 21.43 -21.18 -5.60
C GLY A 555 21.35 -19.66 -5.47
N MET A 556 21.12 -19.11 -4.27
CA MET A 556 21.07 -17.66 -3.99
C MET A 556 21.69 -17.29 -2.64
N CYS A 557 22.01 -16.02 -2.45
CA CYS A 557 22.37 -15.44 -1.16
C CYS A 557 21.10 -15.13 -0.35
N GLY A 558 20.80 -15.94 0.66
CA GLY A 558 19.65 -15.81 1.56
C GLY A 558 20.05 -15.61 3.03
N THR A 559 19.07 -15.43 3.92
CA THR A 559 19.30 -15.28 5.38
C THR A 559 18.50 -16.32 6.17
N ASP A 560 18.99 -16.73 7.34
CA ASP A 560 18.13 -17.35 8.37
C ASP A 560 17.49 -16.21 9.17
N TYR A 561 16.16 -16.11 9.11
CA TYR A 561 15.41 -15.01 9.75
C TYR A 561 14.86 -15.39 11.13
N TYR A 562 15.17 -16.59 11.64
CA TYR A 562 14.64 -17.09 12.91
C TYR A 562 15.63 -17.17 14.07
N ASP A 563 16.93 -17.08 13.82
CA ASP A 563 17.88 -16.89 14.91
C ASP A 563 18.00 -15.42 15.28
N VAL A 564 17.85 -15.18 16.58
CA VAL A 564 17.97 -13.91 17.28
C VAL A 564 19.18 -13.12 16.77
N VAL A 565 19.06 -11.80 16.69
CA VAL A 565 20.15 -10.89 16.29
C VAL A 565 21.28 -10.92 17.32
N ASP A 566 22.12 -11.95 17.25
CA ASP A 566 23.39 -12.00 17.97
C ASP A 566 24.35 -11.06 17.24
N GLY A 567 24.96 -10.15 18.00
CA GLY A 567 25.98 -9.24 17.49
C GLY A 567 27.16 -9.99 16.84
N LYS A 568 27.41 -11.25 17.22
CA LYS A 568 28.41 -12.13 16.58
C LYS A 568 28.19 -12.31 15.08
N ARG A 569 26.96 -12.20 14.55
CA ARG A 569 26.68 -12.30 13.09
C ARG A 569 27.51 -11.30 12.29
N PHE A 570 27.69 -10.09 12.81
CA PHE A 570 28.46 -9.04 12.14
C PHE A 570 29.97 -9.32 12.05
N LEU A 571 30.51 -10.17 12.92
CA LEU A 571 31.95 -10.48 12.93
C LEU A 571 32.41 -11.10 11.60
N ASN A 572 31.70 -12.14 11.15
CA ASN A 572 31.99 -12.85 9.91
C ASN A 572 31.86 -11.95 8.68
N ASP A 573 30.93 -11.00 8.75
CA ASP A 573 30.68 -10.04 7.68
C ASP A 573 31.76 -8.96 7.59
N PHE A 574 32.19 -8.40 8.71
CA PHE A 574 33.30 -7.45 8.73
C PHE A 574 34.62 -8.13 8.38
N ASN A 575 34.83 -9.40 8.75
CA ASN A 575 36.01 -10.15 8.33
C ASN A 575 35.98 -10.47 6.83
N ARG A 576 34.82 -10.82 6.24
CA ARG A 576 34.67 -10.95 4.77
C ARG A 576 34.97 -9.63 4.05
N LEU A 577 34.47 -8.51 4.58
CA LEU A 577 34.75 -7.16 4.07
C LEU A 577 36.24 -6.81 4.14
N ARG A 578 36.89 -7.05 5.29
CA ARG A 578 38.33 -6.84 5.49
C ARG A 578 39.17 -7.70 4.55
N LYS A 579 38.81 -8.97 4.36
CA LYS A 579 39.44 -9.89 3.39
C LYS A 579 39.32 -9.37 1.96
N LYS A 580 38.14 -8.90 1.54
CA LYS A 580 37.93 -8.30 0.20
C LYS A 580 38.88 -7.12 -0.03
N TYR A 581 38.93 -6.18 0.91
CA TYR A 581 39.75 -4.97 0.75
C TYR A 581 41.25 -5.22 0.94
N ALA A 582 41.66 -6.17 1.78
CA ALA A 582 43.05 -6.60 1.90
C ALA A 582 43.61 -7.16 0.60
N ASN A 583 42.86 -8.05 -0.06
CA ASN A 583 43.25 -8.60 -1.35
C ASN A 583 43.17 -7.56 -2.48
N ARG A 584 42.14 -6.70 -2.51
CA ARG A 584 42.00 -5.66 -3.54
C ARG A 584 43.11 -4.61 -3.51
N TYR A 585 43.55 -4.20 -2.33
CA TYR A 585 44.54 -3.12 -2.17
C TYR A 585 45.93 -3.60 -1.72
N GLN A 586 46.15 -4.92 -1.67
CA GLN A 586 47.43 -5.52 -1.27
C GLN A 586 47.90 -4.98 0.10
N ILE A 587 47.08 -5.28 1.12
CA ILE A 587 47.28 -4.84 2.51
C ILE A 587 47.96 -5.98 3.27
N PRO A 588 49.26 -5.88 3.63
CA PRO A 588 50.02 -7.02 4.12
C PRO A 588 49.73 -7.35 5.60
N ASN A 589 49.04 -6.47 6.33
CA ASN A 589 48.85 -6.55 7.79
C ASN A 589 47.38 -6.35 8.24
N MET A 590 46.40 -6.71 7.41
CA MET A 590 44.97 -6.66 7.79
C MET A 590 44.62 -7.81 8.74
N HIS A 591 44.36 -7.51 10.02
CA HIS A 591 44.03 -8.53 11.02
C HIS A 591 42.56 -8.97 10.94
N GLU A 592 42.32 -10.25 11.22
CA GLU A 592 40.99 -10.79 11.47
C GLU A 592 40.45 -10.26 12.80
N LEU A 593 39.23 -9.70 12.80
CA LEU A 593 38.56 -9.28 14.02
C LEU A 593 38.05 -10.49 14.81
N LYS A 594 38.12 -10.39 16.13
CA LYS A 594 37.53 -11.32 17.10
C LYS A 594 36.44 -10.66 17.91
N TRP A 595 35.45 -11.45 18.34
CA TRP A 595 34.40 -10.94 19.22
C TRP A 595 34.93 -10.61 20.62
N SER A 596 34.42 -9.53 21.22
CA SER A 596 34.77 -9.08 22.56
C SER A 596 33.52 -8.68 23.35
N ASP A 597 33.10 -9.53 24.28
CA ASP A 597 31.91 -9.28 25.12
C ASP A 597 32.11 -8.12 26.12
N SER A 598 33.36 -7.78 26.44
CA SER A 598 33.68 -6.58 27.21
C SER A 598 33.37 -5.31 26.39
N PHE A 599 33.65 -5.31 25.08
CA PHE A 599 33.26 -4.24 24.17
C PHE A 599 31.74 -4.19 23.94
N VAL A 600 31.05 -5.33 23.85
CA VAL A 600 29.56 -5.38 23.82
C VAL A 600 28.97 -4.71 25.06
N THR A 601 29.48 -5.07 26.24
CA THR A 601 29.04 -4.54 27.53
C THR A 601 29.29 -3.03 27.60
N TYR A 602 30.49 -2.60 27.18
CA TYR A 602 30.83 -1.17 27.15
C TYR A 602 29.97 -0.40 26.15
N ALA A 603 29.77 -0.90 24.93
CA ALA A 603 28.90 -0.28 23.92
C ALA A 603 27.48 -0.07 24.45
N LYS A 604 26.87 -1.12 25.02
CA LYS A 604 25.55 -1.07 25.66
C LYS A 604 25.49 -0.08 26.84
N SER A 605 26.61 0.12 27.56
CA SER A 605 26.70 1.13 28.63
C SER A 605 26.74 2.56 28.09
N GLN A 606 27.51 2.82 27.03
CA GLN A 606 27.65 4.15 26.43
C GLN A 606 26.34 4.61 25.78
N MET A 607 25.55 3.69 25.25
CA MET A 607 24.22 3.99 24.70
C MET A 607 23.22 4.56 25.70
N LYS A 608 23.46 4.41 27.01
CA LYS A 608 22.63 5.00 28.08
C LYS A 608 23.17 6.35 28.57
N SER A 609 24.33 6.80 28.08
CA SER A 609 25.05 7.99 28.53
C SER A 609 24.87 9.17 27.57
N LYS A 610 24.85 10.40 28.11
CA LYS A 610 24.98 11.64 27.33
C LYS A 610 26.41 12.22 27.35
N LYS A 611 27.37 11.54 27.97
CA LYS A 611 28.77 11.99 28.06
C LYS A 611 29.57 11.52 26.84
N PRO A 612 30.58 12.29 26.37
CA PRO A 612 31.47 11.87 25.28
C PRO A 612 32.28 10.62 25.65
N LEU A 613 32.72 9.89 24.62
CA LEU A 613 33.37 8.59 24.71
C LEU A 613 34.82 8.72 25.19
N SER A 614 35.03 8.83 26.50
CA SER A 614 36.30 9.29 27.12
C SER A 614 37.58 8.50 26.79
N CYS A 615 37.45 7.27 26.27
CA CYS A 615 38.55 6.41 25.84
C CYS A 615 38.60 6.15 24.33
N SER A 616 37.65 6.68 23.55
CA SER A 616 37.73 6.67 22.09
C SER A 616 38.95 7.46 21.63
N GLY A 617 39.65 6.98 20.61
CA GLY A 617 40.88 7.60 20.12
C GLY A 617 42.13 7.32 20.99
N LYS A 618 42.00 6.53 22.07
CA LYS A 618 43.11 6.20 22.99
C LYS A 618 43.44 4.72 23.02
N SER A 619 42.45 3.86 23.26
CA SER A 619 42.63 2.39 23.33
C SER A 619 41.60 1.60 22.52
N TRP A 620 40.68 2.29 21.86
CA TRP A 620 39.72 1.73 20.92
C TRP A 620 39.10 2.86 20.08
N ARG A 621 38.43 2.48 19.01
CA ARG A 621 37.63 3.33 18.13
C ARG A 621 36.20 2.79 18.04
N TYR A 622 35.31 3.47 17.33
CA TYR A 622 33.94 2.99 17.18
C TYR A 622 33.34 3.32 15.81
N VAL A 623 32.34 2.54 15.41
CA VAL A 623 31.46 2.82 14.27
C VAL A 623 30.00 2.71 14.72
N SER A 624 29.19 3.69 14.33
CA SER A 624 27.73 3.57 14.44
C SER A 624 27.17 3.09 13.11
N ILE A 625 26.55 1.92 13.16
CA ILE A 625 25.90 1.26 12.03
C ILE A 625 24.40 1.42 12.23
N ASN A 626 23.66 1.69 11.16
CA ASN A 626 22.19 1.73 11.18
C ASN A 626 21.70 0.52 10.37
N TYR A 627 20.67 -0.19 10.86
CA TYR A 627 20.19 -1.41 10.22
C TYR A 627 19.76 -1.20 8.76
N THR A 628 19.26 0.00 8.40
CA THR A 628 18.94 0.34 7.00
C THR A 628 20.17 0.47 6.09
N PHE A 629 21.38 0.58 6.65
CA PHE A 629 22.64 0.74 5.92
C PHE A 629 23.59 -0.46 6.01
N ILE A 630 23.19 -1.58 6.62
CA ILE A 630 24.00 -2.81 6.61
C ILE A 630 24.04 -3.40 5.19
N VAL A 631 22.90 -3.47 4.53
CA VAL A 631 22.78 -4.06 3.18
C VAL A 631 23.58 -3.28 2.10
N PRO A 632 23.66 -1.92 2.13
CA PRO A 632 24.57 -1.14 1.27
C PRO A 632 25.90 -0.74 1.94
N LEU A 633 26.34 -1.39 3.05
CA LEU A 633 27.58 -1.02 3.75
C LEU A 633 28.80 -1.02 2.82
N GLU A 634 28.89 -2.04 1.99
CA GLU A 634 29.96 -2.24 1.02
C GLU A 634 29.94 -1.18 -0.09
N GLU A 635 28.77 -0.86 -0.63
CA GLU A 635 28.58 0.18 -1.66
C GLU A 635 29.02 1.55 -1.15
N LYS A 636 28.67 1.92 0.09
CA LYS A 636 29.13 3.17 0.70
C LYS A 636 30.65 3.23 0.87
N ILE A 637 31.27 2.12 1.23
CA ILE A 637 32.73 2.07 1.38
C ILE A 637 33.38 2.22 0.00
N ASP A 638 32.88 1.52 -1.03
CA ASP A 638 33.34 1.68 -2.41
C ASP A 638 33.13 3.12 -2.93
N GLU A 639 32.01 3.77 -2.61
CA GLU A 639 31.73 5.19 -2.85
C GLU A 639 32.82 6.08 -2.20
N TYR A 640 33.01 5.99 -0.88
CA TYR A 640 34.05 6.75 -0.16
C TYR A 640 35.46 6.56 -0.75
N LEU A 641 35.83 5.33 -1.08
CA LEU A 641 37.17 5.02 -1.62
C LEU A 641 37.34 5.44 -3.09
N THR A 642 36.25 5.61 -3.85
CA THR A 642 36.29 6.01 -5.26
C THR A 642 36.19 7.52 -5.46
N GLU A 643 35.42 8.23 -4.62
CA GLU A 643 35.27 9.70 -4.71
C GLU A 643 36.49 10.47 -4.18
N MET A 644 37.27 9.86 -3.28
CA MET A 644 38.48 10.48 -2.74
C MET A 644 39.66 10.38 -3.72
N ASN A 645 39.99 11.48 -4.39
CA ASN A 645 41.29 11.60 -5.04
C ASN A 645 42.44 11.50 -4.01
N HIS A 646 43.63 11.12 -4.45
CA HIS A 646 44.78 10.84 -3.58
C HIS A 646 45.08 11.98 -2.58
N TYR A 647 45.00 13.25 -3.00
CA TYR A 647 45.24 14.39 -2.10
C TYR A 647 44.17 14.54 -1.02
N LYS A 648 42.88 14.41 -1.38
CA LYS A 648 41.77 14.37 -0.41
C LYS A 648 41.91 13.19 0.56
N PHE A 649 42.32 12.04 0.06
CA PHE A 649 42.53 10.84 0.87
C PHE A 649 43.68 11.01 1.87
N ILE A 650 44.83 11.52 1.43
CA ILE A 650 45.97 11.80 2.33
C ILE A 650 45.62 12.88 3.37
N ASP A 651 44.82 13.88 3.02
CA ASP A 651 44.32 14.87 3.98
C ASP A 651 43.34 14.26 4.99
N PHE A 652 42.41 13.42 4.51
CA PHE A 652 41.53 12.62 5.36
C PHE A 652 42.32 11.72 6.33
N LEU A 653 43.42 11.08 5.93
CA LEU A 653 44.26 10.28 6.83
C LEU A 653 44.93 11.14 7.93
N LYS A 654 45.35 12.36 7.62
CA LYS A 654 45.90 13.30 8.63
C LYS A 654 44.84 13.70 9.65
N ASN A 655 43.61 13.94 9.19
CA ASN A 655 42.51 14.43 10.01
C ASN A 655 41.70 13.32 10.70
N GLY A 656 41.77 12.06 10.25
CA GLY A 656 40.97 10.95 10.81
C GLY A 656 41.26 10.64 12.28
N ASN A 657 42.45 11.01 12.77
CA ASN A 657 42.83 10.91 14.18
C ASN A 657 42.38 12.11 15.03
N THR A 658 41.91 13.21 14.43
CA THR A 658 41.30 14.34 15.16
C THR A 658 39.80 14.15 15.38
N SER A 659 39.17 13.22 14.66
CA SER A 659 37.77 12.82 14.83
C SER A 659 37.62 11.59 15.74
N GLU A 660 36.61 11.59 16.62
CA GLU A 660 36.30 10.47 17.51
C GLU A 660 35.95 9.16 16.75
N SER A 661 35.43 9.27 15.51
CA SER A 661 35.17 8.17 14.58
C SER A 661 35.22 8.68 13.13
N VAL A 662 35.73 7.85 12.20
CA VAL A 662 35.68 8.08 10.74
C VAL A 662 34.57 7.29 10.03
N GLY A 663 33.55 6.84 10.78
CA GLY A 663 32.40 6.14 10.22
C GLY A 663 32.72 4.71 9.75
N TYR A 664 32.22 4.31 8.58
CA TYR A 664 32.34 2.91 8.12
C TYR A 664 33.77 2.47 7.81
N LEU A 665 34.68 3.40 7.53
CA LEU A 665 36.10 3.09 7.26
C LEU A 665 36.85 2.57 8.49
N GLU A 666 36.32 2.78 9.72
CA GLU A 666 36.85 2.18 10.95
C GLU A 666 36.93 0.65 10.86
N LEU A 667 35.97 0.01 10.17
CA LEU A 667 35.93 -1.44 9.94
C LEU A 667 37.14 -1.95 9.13
N LEU A 668 37.86 -1.07 8.42
CA LEU A 668 38.99 -1.41 7.56
C LEU A 668 40.35 -1.05 8.17
N ASN A 669 40.40 -0.54 9.40
CA ASN A 669 41.66 -0.23 10.06
C ASN A 669 42.48 -1.54 10.28
N PRO A 670 43.66 -1.72 9.64
CA PRO A 670 44.32 -3.03 9.55
C PRO A 670 44.79 -3.61 10.88
N LEU A 671 45.09 -2.76 11.87
CA LEU A 671 45.62 -3.18 13.17
C LEU A 671 44.54 -3.51 14.21
N GLN A 672 43.26 -3.29 13.89
CA GLN A 672 42.15 -3.70 14.77
C GLN A 672 42.02 -5.23 14.75
N THR A 673 41.93 -5.82 15.94
CA THR A 673 41.95 -7.26 16.28
C THR A 673 40.68 -7.70 17.01
N HIS A 674 39.97 -6.78 17.65
CA HIS A 674 38.77 -7.04 18.46
C HIS A 674 37.61 -6.13 18.06
N ILE A 675 36.38 -6.66 18.14
CA ILE A 675 35.14 -5.91 17.96
C ILE A 675 34.06 -6.39 18.92
N GLY A 676 33.23 -5.48 19.42
CA GLY A 676 31.98 -5.83 20.11
C GLY A 676 30.89 -4.79 19.85
N CYS A 677 29.68 -5.26 19.54
CA CYS A 677 28.56 -4.41 19.14
C CYS A 677 27.40 -4.44 20.14
N GLY A 678 26.87 -3.26 20.49
CA GLY A 678 25.62 -3.09 21.25
C GLY A 678 24.47 -2.65 20.35
N GLU A 679 23.30 -3.27 20.50
CA GLU A 679 22.10 -3.00 19.67
C GLU A 679 21.33 -1.75 20.08
N ARG A 680 20.82 -1.02 19.09
CA ARG A 680 20.00 0.20 19.17
C ARG A 680 18.71 0.00 18.36
N HIS A 681 17.63 0.65 18.76
CA HIS A 681 16.33 0.63 18.04
C HIS A 681 16.41 0.86 16.51
N LYS A 682 17.44 1.55 16.01
CA LYS A 682 17.69 1.74 14.56
C LYS A 682 19.14 1.42 14.14
N GLY A 683 19.85 0.52 14.83
CA GLY A 683 21.22 0.17 14.44
C GLY A 683 22.05 -0.59 15.48
N ALA A 684 23.36 -0.55 15.33
CA ALA A 684 24.33 -1.03 16.31
C ALA A 684 25.42 0.03 16.55
N LEU A 685 25.98 0.05 17.77
CA LEU A 685 27.22 0.74 18.09
C LEU A 685 28.30 -0.33 18.28
N CYS A 686 29.27 -0.39 17.38
CA CYS A 686 30.39 -1.32 17.46
C CYS A 686 31.66 -0.59 17.90
N LEU A 687 32.38 -1.15 18.86
CA LEU A 687 33.70 -0.68 19.28
C LEU A 687 34.75 -1.60 18.67
N LEU A 688 35.85 -1.02 18.18
CA LEU A 688 37.00 -1.73 17.62
C LEU A 688 38.24 -1.47 18.49
N GLY A 689 39.00 -2.51 18.79
CA GLY A 689 40.28 -2.46 19.48
C GLY A 689 41.31 -3.37 18.78
N ASP A 690 42.58 -3.37 19.17
CA ASP A 690 43.10 -2.81 20.43
C ASP A 690 43.74 -1.41 20.29
N GLU A 691 43.58 -0.77 19.12
CA GLU A 691 44.22 0.50 18.77
C GLU A 691 43.25 1.69 18.85
N GLY A 692 43.67 2.77 19.51
CA GLY A 692 42.94 4.05 19.48
C GLY A 692 43.15 4.84 18.18
N VAL A 693 44.20 4.55 17.44
CA VAL A 693 44.63 5.31 16.26
C VAL A 693 43.96 4.78 15.00
N PHE A 694 43.37 5.69 14.20
CA PHE A 694 42.94 5.36 12.84
C PHE A 694 44.16 5.27 11.91
N GLN A 695 44.29 4.12 11.25
CA GLN A 695 45.29 3.89 10.22
C GLN A 695 44.63 3.24 9.01
N MET A 696 45.06 3.64 7.81
CA MET A 696 44.67 3.07 6.53
C MET A 696 45.88 3.06 5.60
N TRP A 697 45.82 2.20 4.58
CA TRP A 697 46.83 2.11 3.52
C TRP A 697 46.73 3.29 2.55
N ASP A 698 47.81 3.58 1.83
CA ASP A 698 47.80 4.51 0.70
C ASP A 698 47.19 3.83 -0.53
N LEU A 699 46.06 4.35 -1.04
CA LEU A 699 45.33 3.78 -2.18
C LEU A 699 46.18 3.60 -3.45
N ASN A 700 47.29 4.34 -3.58
CA ASN A 700 48.16 4.33 -4.76
C ASN A 700 49.49 3.57 -4.55
N LYS A 701 49.71 2.92 -3.41
CA LYS A 701 50.92 2.13 -3.15
C LYS A 701 50.58 0.68 -2.89
N ASN A 702 51.22 -0.22 -3.65
CA ASN A 702 51.31 -1.61 -3.26
C ASN A 702 52.20 -1.70 -1.99
N LEU A 703 51.66 -2.20 -0.89
CA LEU A 703 52.35 -2.30 0.39
C LEU A 703 52.98 -3.69 0.63
N GLY A 704 52.72 -4.67 -0.25
CA GLY A 704 53.11 -6.07 -0.10
C GLY A 704 51.90 -6.99 -0.30
N GLU A 705 52.14 -8.27 -0.56
CA GLU A 705 51.05 -9.24 -0.76
C GLU A 705 50.11 -9.28 0.45
N ALA A 706 48.80 -9.49 0.21
CA ALA A 706 47.82 -9.52 1.29
C ALA A 706 48.19 -10.57 2.36
N GLY A 707 48.27 -10.15 3.62
CA GLY A 707 48.73 -10.97 4.74
C GLY A 707 50.23 -11.30 4.79
N SER A 708 51.10 -10.65 4.00
CA SER A 708 52.56 -10.92 4.01
C SER A 708 53.33 -10.36 5.21
N ASN A 709 52.70 -9.53 6.05
CA ASN A 709 53.31 -8.84 7.20
C ASN A 709 52.42 -8.93 8.44
N CYS A 710 51.99 -10.16 8.76
CA CYS A 710 51.22 -10.43 9.97
C CYS A 710 52.07 -10.28 11.25
N GLN A 711 51.45 -9.79 12.32
CA GLN A 711 52.12 -9.67 13.62
C GLN A 711 52.49 -11.05 14.18
N ARG A 712 53.50 -11.10 15.06
CA ARG A 712 53.95 -12.33 15.71
C ARG A 712 52.81 -12.99 16.49
N GLY A 713 52.48 -14.24 16.12
CA GLY A 713 51.32 -14.99 16.66
C GLY A 713 50.17 -15.16 15.67
N TYR A 714 50.20 -14.43 14.55
CA TYR A 714 49.24 -14.52 13.46
C TYR A 714 49.87 -15.17 12.22
N GLU A 715 49.04 -15.85 11.43
CA GLU A 715 49.37 -16.44 10.13
C GLU A 715 48.46 -15.86 9.04
N ASN A 716 48.92 -15.91 7.78
CA ASN A 716 48.10 -15.50 6.64
C ASN A 716 47.04 -16.58 6.35
N ARG A 717 45.76 -16.20 6.37
CA ARG A 717 44.64 -16.97 5.85
C ARG A 717 43.94 -16.16 4.77
N ASP A 718 44.25 -16.47 3.51
CA ASP A 718 43.68 -15.87 2.31
C ASP A 718 43.68 -14.32 2.29
N GLY A 719 44.76 -13.71 2.76
CA GLY A 719 44.94 -12.26 2.81
C GLY A 719 44.54 -11.57 4.12
N LEU A 720 44.10 -12.33 5.13
CA LEU A 720 43.92 -11.85 6.51
C LEU A 720 44.96 -12.44 7.46
N CYS A 721 45.39 -11.65 8.43
CA CYS A 721 46.21 -12.09 9.55
C CYS A 721 45.32 -12.66 10.66
N SER A 722 45.29 -13.99 10.75
CA SER A 722 44.49 -14.77 11.70
C SER A 722 45.34 -15.39 12.79
N LEU A 723 44.83 -15.51 14.01
CA LEU A 723 45.58 -16.11 15.13
C LEU A 723 45.82 -17.61 14.92
N LEU A 724 47.04 -18.07 15.22
CA LEU A 724 47.46 -19.48 15.13
C LEU A 724 46.53 -20.41 15.93
N LYS A 725 46.13 -21.55 15.35
CA LYS A 725 45.19 -22.50 15.98
C LYS A 725 45.67 -23.02 17.34
N THR A 726 46.99 -23.14 17.55
CA THR A 726 47.61 -23.55 18.82
C THR A 726 47.51 -22.53 19.96
N GLN A 727 46.92 -21.35 19.74
CA GLN A 727 46.67 -20.33 20.78
C GLN A 727 45.16 -20.03 20.98
N GLN A 728 44.28 -20.86 20.41
CA GLN A 728 42.88 -20.87 20.83
C GLN A 728 42.77 -21.65 22.15
N THR A 729 42.53 -20.95 23.27
CA THR A 729 42.20 -21.57 24.55
C THR A 729 40.98 -22.48 24.36
N PRO A 730 40.94 -23.71 24.92
CA PRO A 730 39.75 -24.54 24.84
C PRO A 730 38.56 -23.81 25.47
N GLU A 731 37.46 -23.67 24.71
CA GLU A 731 36.17 -23.37 25.32
C GLU A 731 35.84 -24.46 26.35
N SER A 732 35.25 -24.04 27.46
CA SER A 732 34.98 -24.89 28.61
C SER A 732 34.20 -26.15 28.20
N LEU A 733 34.78 -27.32 28.50
CA LEU A 733 34.07 -28.60 28.45
C LEU A 733 32.73 -28.47 29.16
N GLU A 734 31.64 -28.73 28.42
CA GLU A 734 30.31 -28.82 29.01
C GLU A 734 30.31 -29.86 30.14
N ASN A 735 29.76 -29.48 31.29
CA ASN A 735 29.37 -30.44 32.30
C ASN A 735 28.27 -31.33 31.71
N LYS A 736 28.63 -32.55 31.28
CA LYS A 736 27.66 -33.64 31.19
C LYS A 736 27.22 -33.99 32.61
N ASP A 737 26.05 -33.50 32.99
CA ASP A 737 25.32 -33.99 34.15
C ASP A 737 24.95 -35.47 33.91
N PRO A 738 25.40 -36.41 34.77
CA PRO A 738 25.05 -37.81 34.66
C PRO A 738 23.89 -38.15 35.61
N SER A 739 22.70 -37.61 35.38
CA SER A 739 21.50 -38.02 36.13
C SER A 739 20.19 -37.98 35.32
N HIS A 740 19.65 -39.18 35.09
CA HIS A 740 18.33 -39.56 34.53
C HIS A 740 18.00 -39.30 33.06
#